data_AF-A0A7R7ZMH9-F1
#
_entry.id   AF-A0A7R7ZMH9-F1
#
_cell.length_a   1.000
_cell.length_b   1.000
_cell.length_c   1.000
_cell.angle_alpha   90.00
_cell.angle_beta   90.00
_cell.angle_gamma   90.00
#
_symmetry.space_group_name_H-M   'P 1'
#
loop_
_entity.id
_entity.type
_entity.pdbx_description
1 polymer ?
#
loop_
_entity_poly.entity_id
_entity_poly.type
_entity_poly.pdbx_seq_one_letter_code
_entity_poly.pdbx_strand_id
1 'polypeptide(L)'
;MPRKDFQRDLRQAANAQFPYLSNIKAGDNDGSIAFRFFHRAESIKIEFQAVVSDSSDYPRLHSYFVFTTSDDVPKEITAAVEGVQPLLEGVSIARLLATVSQVVQSAIYGEDSLSDSLEKIGSDDEVEYDYEDEEWEATSDGHVLASMKPAAEARSMLRRDLRVVKNAGFKLGYLGIATGSVIIVVSCRVSKLGISEDAMQAWDVKPSEYLVLLLRYPSAYRNLEELLRNVGNRMPLLQMYVGLCTSYKPSHEDAVRVFQGSTAEQQQSNGPAESGAPGGASGPGIRRLFIDRAINSLLNERLLTIISYRLKLGLSWTGAELYAHQFQGKPSNFEDQLSDEYFEPDSWSSGTPDLLMADHVVDSNLGKSQLSLPVLAMQFTLRHFVKCTEFCLVCHCRVSTEFEALKPFVCSNNLCLYQYMALGMGPSLEYEILSQPYVVDLLISLTYCRAKSGRLEDFPTGLGMKVPGGLGWTIKANLERNYYNPSNQQPALRPKPTATFYTAELNSASLELRVDDNERPPLKVGDWIAIMGFESDKDTNANNANANDSNLYLYNYMDMPPSGKGQWHSRVQLIDDRIIHISSPINYSDLVAGPKKGESQKGKKDTVRTVKFVIYDQNFDKLDDNEKRGVIPLILNTLPSLEAMTQYLNMASDGGSLALWKDLISPAALDILRWIVASNRSFIMLDGDDNPEHLVPGMEGYVQFRLVQGAPDKEQKFESAVRKHTANPKHPSIFTWHGSPLCNWHSILREGLNFKYTANGRSCGHGVYMARDFASSTGYSQQYGYTAYNDWPQSKLRISMAISLNEVVNATTNFVHASNVYVVSQVDWIQPRYLFVKCENAPPTSKAPAASLVYKQDPALTVVGPTGHNLALPTSKLGGRGQQLRQMSKVDQTPKVQPVKETPASKQAKNPPAKRAAPKSTAKKPKRRRTKNNEPEPEPESEPRPGPGPEIPTIDLTAKDDDTASVATLYEDLEILLSDAEDEEPVDVIPKTDFVPGTLDESTLPILSHPKHASSSATKALQQHLKVTLETQNREYPGALGWYVDPKLINTVYQWIVELHSFDPDLPLAQDLKKANLKSIVLELRFPPKFPHAPPFVRVIRPRFLPFQNGGGGHVTAGGAMCMELLTNTGWLPTATIESVLLQVRMALCSQDPAPARLLNGGIGDYTVGEAVQAYKRACQTHGWGVPDNLNKVSWS
;
A
#
# COMPACT_ATOMS: atom_id res chain seq x y z
N MET A 1 -20.98 43.57 6.28
CA MET A 1 -20.87 45.05 6.36
C MET A 1 -19.63 45.45 7.19
N PRO A 2 -18.40 45.26 6.69
CA PRO A 2 -17.16 45.48 7.48
C PRO A 2 -16.95 46.92 7.95
N ARG A 3 -17.35 47.89 7.13
CA ARG A 3 -17.17 49.32 7.37
C ARG A 3 -18.01 49.86 8.55
N LYS A 4 -19.21 49.31 8.78
CA LYS A 4 -20.07 49.75 9.89
C LYS A 4 -19.54 49.25 11.23
N ASP A 5 -19.02 48.02 11.26
CA ASP A 5 -18.39 47.43 12.45
C ASP A 5 -17.11 48.17 12.82
N PHE A 6 -16.25 48.48 11.84
CA PHE A 6 -15.06 49.31 12.07
C PHE A 6 -15.40 50.70 12.66
N GLN A 7 -16.42 51.37 12.13
CA GLN A 7 -16.85 52.68 12.65
C GLN A 7 -17.48 52.58 14.05
N ARG A 8 -18.18 51.49 14.36
CA ARG A 8 -18.76 51.22 15.69
C ARG A 8 -17.65 51.02 16.70
N ASP A 9 -16.69 50.16 16.40
CA ASP A 9 -15.62 49.78 17.31
C ASP A 9 -14.62 50.95 17.50
N LEU A 10 -14.43 51.78 16.47
CA LEU A 10 -13.67 53.03 16.57
C LEU A 10 -14.35 54.05 17.49
N ARG A 11 -15.69 54.18 17.41
CA ARG A 11 -16.45 55.07 18.33
C ARG A 11 -16.39 54.56 19.76
N GLN A 12 -16.44 53.25 19.96
CA GLN A 12 -16.30 52.63 21.28
C GLN A 12 -14.92 52.88 21.87
N ALA A 13 -13.86 52.69 21.07
CA ALA A 13 -12.49 52.96 21.49
C ALA A 13 -12.22 54.46 21.74
N ALA A 14 -12.82 55.37 20.95
CA ALA A 14 -12.67 56.81 21.16
C ALA A 14 -13.31 57.31 22.48
N ASN A 15 -14.29 56.57 23.01
CA ASN A 15 -14.91 56.87 24.30
C ASN A 15 -14.19 56.22 25.49
N ALA A 16 -13.24 55.31 25.24
CA ALA A 16 -12.44 54.68 26.30
C ALA A 16 -11.34 55.64 26.78
N GLN A 17 -11.08 55.65 28.10
CA GLN A 17 -10.05 56.51 28.69
C GLN A 17 -8.68 55.84 28.62
N PHE A 18 -7.77 56.44 27.86
CA PHE A 18 -6.36 56.05 27.79
C PHE A 18 -5.47 57.09 28.48
N PRO A 19 -4.57 56.70 29.41
CA PRO A 19 -3.79 57.67 30.21
C PRO A 19 -2.87 58.60 29.41
N TYR A 20 -2.31 58.11 28.30
CA TYR A 20 -1.29 58.82 27.50
C TYR A 20 -1.71 59.05 26.04
N LEU A 21 -2.92 58.64 25.65
CA LEU A 21 -3.45 58.83 24.30
C LEU A 21 -4.58 59.86 24.30
N SER A 22 -4.60 60.69 23.27
CA SER A 22 -5.59 61.74 23.04
C SER A 22 -5.92 61.87 21.56
N ASN A 23 -7.03 62.51 21.21
CA ASN A 23 -7.40 62.80 19.82
C ASN A 23 -7.57 61.54 18.94
N ILE A 24 -8.19 60.47 19.47
CA ILE A 24 -8.53 59.26 18.73
C ILE A 24 -9.70 59.56 17.80
N LYS A 25 -9.46 59.51 16.49
CA LYS A 25 -10.45 59.79 15.45
C LYS A 25 -10.20 58.94 14.21
N ALA A 26 -11.16 58.93 13.29
CA ALA A 26 -10.93 58.38 11.96
C ALA A 26 -9.82 59.17 11.24
N GLY A 27 -8.89 58.47 10.61
CA GLY A 27 -7.84 59.07 9.79
C GLY A 27 -8.35 59.42 8.38
N ASP A 28 -7.42 59.82 7.50
CA ASP A 28 -7.76 60.39 6.18
C ASP A 28 -8.29 59.35 5.17
N ASN A 29 -8.01 58.06 5.41
CA ASN A 29 -8.43 56.94 4.55
C ASN A 29 -9.47 56.06 5.23
N ASP A 30 -10.32 55.40 4.42
CA ASP A 30 -11.31 54.42 4.92
C ASP A 30 -10.58 53.24 5.58
N GLY A 31 -10.89 52.93 6.84
CA GLY A 31 -10.15 51.93 7.62
C GLY A 31 -8.89 52.45 8.34
N SER A 32 -8.71 53.77 8.45
CA SER A 32 -7.59 54.38 9.20
C SER A 32 -8.01 55.06 10.49
N ILE A 33 -7.11 55.05 11.48
CA ILE A 33 -7.27 55.57 12.82
C ILE A 33 -6.12 56.53 13.10
N ALA A 34 -6.43 57.76 13.43
CA ALA A 34 -5.44 58.75 13.86
C ALA A 34 -5.55 58.95 15.38
N PHE A 35 -4.43 58.91 16.08
CA PHE A 35 -4.38 59.14 17.53
C PHE A 35 -3.06 59.79 17.94
N ARG A 36 -3.07 60.54 19.04
CA ARG A 36 -1.91 61.31 19.51
C ARG A 36 -1.45 60.83 20.87
N PHE A 37 -0.19 60.46 20.96
CA PHE A 37 0.47 60.16 22.23
C PHE A 37 1.00 61.45 22.86
N PHE A 38 0.75 61.64 24.16
CA PHE A 38 1.20 62.79 24.93
C PHE A 38 1.82 62.38 26.26
N HIS A 39 3.06 62.82 26.48
CA HIS A 39 3.77 62.61 27.74
C HIS A 39 3.99 63.93 28.49
N ARG A 40 3.51 64.01 29.74
CA ARG A 40 3.55 65.26 30.54
C ARG A 40 4.95 65.65 31.02
N ALA A 41 5.85 64.70 31.24
CA ALA A 41 7.17 64.98 31.82
C ALA A 41 8.20 65.51 30.81
N GLU A 42 8.08 65.11 29.52
CA GLU A 42 9.08 65.43 28.48
C GLU A 42 8.51 66.32 27.36
N SER A 43 7.25 66.76 27.47
CA SER A 43 6.53 67.56 26.46
C SER A 43 6.47 66.95 25.05
N ILE A 44 6.70 65.63 24.93
CA ILE A 44 6.66 64.87 23.69
C ILE A 44 5.21 64.71 23.22
N LYS A 45 4.96 65.09 21.96
CA LYS A 45 3.70 64.93 21.25
C LYS A 45 3.99 64.20 19.94
N ILE A 46 3.50 62.97 19.82
CA ILE A 46 3.69 62.17 18.61
C ILE A 46 2.32 61.80 18.06
N GLU A 47 2.12 62.09 16.78
CA GLU A 47 0.93 61.66 16.04
C GLU A 47 1.19 60.33 15.35
N PHE A 48 0.27 59.40 15.56
CA PHE A 48 0.28 58.07 14.96
C PHE A 48 -0.94 57.90 14.07
N GLN A 49 -0.73 57.17 12.97
CA GLN A 49 -1.79 56.69 12.12
C GLN A 49 -1.67 55.17 12.00
N ALA A 50 -2.77 54.47 12.29
CA ALA A 50 -2.92 53.04 12.08
C ALA A 50 -3.87 52.81 10.90
N VAL A 51 -3.47 51.99 9.94
CA VAL A 51 -4.27 51.67 8.75
C VAL A 51 -4.52 50.17 8.71
N VAL A 52 -5.78 49.78 8.54
CA VAL A 52 -6.15 48.40 8.27
C VAL A 52 -5.68 48.01 6.87
N SER A 53 -4.90 46.93 6.75
CA SER A 53 -4.29 46.52 5.48
C SER A 53 -5.30 46.17 4.38
N ASP A 54 -6.42 45.51 4.73
CA ASP A 54 -7.60 45.37 3.88
C ASP A 54 -8.88 45.57 4.71
N SER A 55 -9.65 46.60 4.38
CA SER A 55 -10.90 46.96 5.08
C SER A 55 -11.99 45.89 4.99
N SER A 56 -11.87 44.95 4.06
CA SER A 56 -12.82 43.86 3.81
C SER A 56 -12.70 42.74 4.85
N ASP A 57 -11.51 42.59 5.44
CA ASP A 57 -11.16 41.51 6.36
C ASP A 57 -11.48 41.84 7.83
N TYR A 58 -11.89 43.08 8.10
CA TYR A 58 -12.31 43.53 9.43
C TYR A 58 -13.70 42.97 9.80
N PRO A 59 -13.91 42.39 11.01
CA PRO A 59 -13.01 42.34 12.17
C PRO A 59 -12.27 41.00 12.36
N ARG A 60 -12.25 40.08 11.38
CA ARG A 60 -11.85 38.67 11.60
C ARG A 60 -10.41 38.35 11.21
N LEU A 61 -9.88 38.96 10.16
CA LEU A 61 -8.55 38.64 9.58
C LEU A 61 -7.78 39.92 9.21
N HIS A 62 -7.99 41.01 9.95
CA HIS A 62 -7.36 42.30 9.67
C HIS A 62 -6.01 42.47 10.38
N SER A 63 -5.03 43.08 9.71
CA SER A 63 -3.80 43.57 10.33
C SER A 63 -3.75 45.10 10.34
N TYR A 64 -3.14 45.68 11.37
CA TYR A 64 -2.87 47.11 11.42
C TYR A 64 -1.44 47.42 11.04
N PHE A 65 -1.27 48.37 10.13
CA PHE A 65 0.01 49.01 9.88
C PHE A 65 0.05 50.35 10.62
N VAL A 66 0.92 50.46 11.63
CA VAL A 66 1.04 51.66 12.48
C VAL A 66 2.32 52.40 12.13
N PHE A 67 2.19 53.70 11.87
CA PHE A 67 3.32 54.59 11.58
C PHE A 67 3.09 55.97 12.19
N THR A 68 4.17 56.74 12.33
CA THR A 68 4.14 58.11 12.86
C THR A 68 3.99 59.12 11.73
N THR A 69 3.21 60.18 11.95
CA THR A 69 3.02 61.29 11.00
C THR A 69 3.71 62.58 11.43
N SER A 70 4.50 62.56 12.50
CA SER A 70 5.26 63.71 13.01
C SER A 70 6.68 63.72 12.45
N ASP A 71 7.19 64.88 12.02
CA ASP A 71 8.45 65.02 11.28
C ASP A 71 9.74 64.92 12.12
N ASP A 72 9.66 64.59 13.42
CA ASP A 72 10.82 64.59 14.33
C ASP A 72 10.66 63.56 15.48
N VAL A 73 10.53 62.27 15.12
CA VAL A 73 10.35 61.16 16.09
C VAL A 73 11.67 60.41 16.34
N PRO A 74 12.07 60.16 17.60
CA PRO A 74 13.23 59.33 17.94
C PRO A 74 13.18 57.94 17.29
N LYS A 75 14.31 57.47 16.75
CA LYS A 75 14.41 56.20 16.01
C LYS A 75 14.03 55.00 16.88
N GLU A 76 14.25 55.11 18.17
CA GLU A 76 13.96 54.10 19.18
C GLU A 76 12.45 53.85 19.28
N ILE A 77 11.64 54.90 19.16
CA ILE A 77 10.17 54.81 19.18
C ILE A 77 9.66 54.21 17.87
N THR A 78 10.22 54.62 16.72
CA THR A 78 9.85 54.06 15.41
C THR A 78 10.20 52.58 15.33
N ALA A 79 11.39 52.17 15.78
CA ALA A 79 11.82 50.77 15.81
C ALA A 79 10.97 49.92 16.78
N ALA A 80 10.59 50.47 17.94
CA ALA A 80 9.74 49.77 18.89
C ALA A 80 8.32 49.53 18.34
N VAL A 81 7.74 50.52 17.64
CA VAL A 81 6.43 50.39 17.00
C VAL A 81 6.46 49.44 15.80
N GLU A 82 7.54 49.45 15.00
CA GLU A 82 7.74 48.48 13.91
C GLU A 82 7.87 47.04 14.44
N GLY A 83 8.57 46.86 15.57
CA GLY A 83 8.78 45.54 16.21
C GLY A 83 7.50 44.87 16.70
N VAL A 84 6.45 45.63 17.01
CA VAL A 84 5.16 45.09 17.47
C VAL A 84 4.11 44.93 16.38
N GLN A 85 4.39 45.31 15.12
CA GLN A 85 3.44 45.13 14.01
C GLN A 85 2.93 43.68 13.84
N PRO A 86 3.76 42.62 13.96
CA PRO A 86 3.27 41.24 13.86
C PRO A 86 2.30 40.84 14.97
N LEU A 87 2.32 41.55 16.11
CA LEU A 87 1.46 41.27 17.27
C LEU A 87 0.09 41.95 17.20
N LEU A 88 -0.15 42.75 16.15
CA LEU A 88 -1.37 43.53 15.95
C LEU A 88 -2.34 42.90 14.94
N GLU A 89 -2.11 41.64 14.54
CA GLU A 89 -2.99 40.88 13.65
C GLU A 89 -4.23 40.38 14.39
N GLY A 90 -5.43 40.70 13.87
CA GLY A 90 -6.73 40.29 14.42
C GLY A 90 -7.15 40.99 15.71
N VAL A 91 -6.39 41.99 16.19
CA VAL A 91 -6.60 42.63 17.50
C VAL A 91 -7.71 43.70 17.46
N SER A 92 -8.38 43.98 18.58
CA SER A 92 -9.37 45.08 18.66
C SER A 92 -8.72 46.47 18.65
N ILE A 93 -9.46 47.51 18.23
CA ILE A 93 -8.93 48.88 18.18
C ILE A 93 -8.47 49.36 19.57
N ALA A 94 -9.19 49.00 20.64
CA ALA A 94 -8.82 49.38 22.00
C ALA A 94 -7.50 48.72 22.44
N ARG A 95 -7.29 47.45 22.06
CA ARG A 95 -6.08 46.71 22.40
C ARG A 95 -4.88 47.17 21.56
N LEU A 96 -5.09 47.50 20.29
CA LEU A 96 -4.11 48.19 19.44
C LEU A 96 -3.59 49.47 20.11
N LEU A 97 -4.49 50.35 20.53
CA LEU A 97 -4.15 51.62 21.17
C LEU A 97 -3.39 51.40 22.49
N ALA A 98 -3.82 50.44 23.31
CA ALA A 98 -3.12 50.10 24.55
C ALA A 98 -1.69 49.58 24.31
N THR A 99 -1.52 48.65 23.37
CA THR A 99 -0.21 48.05 23.04
C THR A 99 0.75 49.12 22.50
N VAL A 100 0.30 49.97 21.57
CA VAL A 100 1.15 51.05 21.04
C VAL A 100 1.51 52.05 22.15
N SER A 101 0.58 52.42 23.03
CA SER A 101 0.88 53.30 24.16
C SER A 101 1.93 52.72 25.10
N GLN A 102 1.87 51.42 25.38
CA GLN A 102 2.79 50.73 26.30
C GLN A 102 4.20 50.60 25.69
N VAL A 103 4.27 50.30 24.40
CA VAL A 103 5.54 50.15 23.66
C VAL A 103 6.24 51.49 23.53
N VAL A 104 5.51 52.56 23.21
CA VAL A 104 6.06 53.92 23.14
C VAL A 104 6.53 54.38 24.51
N GLN A 105 5.79 54.07 25.58
CA GLN A 105 6.20 54.39 26.95
C GLN A 105 7.48 53.65 27.35
N SER A 106 7.59 52.36 27.04
CA SER A 106 8.78 51.55 27.32
C SER A 106 10.01 52.06 26.57
N ALA A 107 9.83 52.48 25.31
CA ALA A 107 10.89 53.07 24.50
C ALA A 107 11.38 54.44 25.04
N ILE A 108 10.53 55.22 25.71
CA ILE A 108 10.91 56.51 26.31
C ILE A 108 11.68 56.32 27.62
N TYR A 109 11.27 55.36 28.46
CA TYR A 109 11.86 55.18 29.79
C TYR A 109 13.09 54.26 29.84
N GLY A 110 13.41 53.57 28.75
CA GLY A 110 14.63 52.75 28.65
C GLY A 110 14.66 51.56 29.63
N GLU A 111 13.50 51.06 30.04
CA GLU A 111 13.41 49.85 30.85
C GLU A 111 13.44 48.61 29.95
N ASP A 112 14.48 47.79 30.11
CA ASP A 112 14.79 46.58 29.33
C ASP A 112 13.89 45.37 29.71
N SER A 113 12.61 45.62 29.97
CA SER A 113 11.65 44.65 30.49
C SER A 113 10.48 44.43 29.53
N LEU A 114 10.77 44.21 28.24
CA LEU A 114 9.75 43.85 27.24
C LEU A 114 9.46 42.33 27.19
N SER A 115 10.31 41.47 27.74
CA SER A 115 10.09 40.01 27.72
C SER A 115 9.08 39.53 28.78
N ASP A 116 8.99 40.18 29.95
CA ASP A 116 8.28 39.62 31.12
C ASP A 116 6.80 40.08 31.23
N SER A 117 6.39 41.11 30.48
CA SER A 117 5.00 41.63 30.49
C SER A 117 4.13 41.17 29.32
N LEU A 118 4.71 40.53 28.29
CA LEU A 118 3.98 40.05 27.11
C LEU A 118 3.37 38.63 27.29
N GLU A 119 3.80 37.87 28.30
CA GLU A 119 3.23 36.55 28.60
C GLU A 119 1.94 36.59 29.44
N LYS A 120 1.58 37.73 30.02
CA LYS A 120 0.41 37.86 30.92
C LYS A 120 -0.86 38.44 30.29
N ILE A 121 -0.88 38.71 28.98
CA ILE A 121 -2.04 39.35 28.33
C ILE A 121 -2.71 38.46 27.27
N GLY A 122 -2.41 37.16 27.26
CA GLY A 122 -3.08 36.16 26.42
C GLY A 122 -4.18 35.36 27.16
N SER A 123 -4.70 35.85 28.28
CA SER A 123 -5.65 35.13 29.14
C SER A 123 -6.62 36.10 29.84
N ASP A 124 -7.59 36.63 29.10
CA ASP A 124 -8.97 36.90 29.56
C ASP A 124 -9.67 37.69 28.46
N ASP A 125 -10.68 37.09 27.84
CA ASP A 125 -11.90 37.73 27.32
C ASP A 125 -12.66 36.67 26.49
N GLU A 126 -13.19 35.66 27.17
CA GLU A 126 -14.38 34.95 26.68
C GLU A 126 -15.57 35.92 26.81
N VAL A 127 -16.14 36.34 25.69
CA VAL A 127 -17.46 36.96 25.68
C VAL A 127 -18.37 36.17 24.74
N GLU A 128 -19.27 35.44 25.37
CA GLU A 128 -20.40 34.72 24.81
C GLU A 128 -21.34 35.69 24.07
N TYR A 129 -21.65 35.39 22.81
CA TYR A 129 -22.81 35.97 22.10
C TYR A 129 -23.56 34.88 21.37
N ASP A 130 -24.75 34.60 21.90
CA ASP A 130 -25.82 33.81 21.29
C ASP A 130 -26.59 34.69 20.30
N TYR A 131 -26.79 34.21 19.06
CA TYR A 131 -27.99 34.43 18.25
C TYR A 131 -27.99 33.47 17.04
N GLU A 132 -29.15 32.83 16.90
CA GLU A 132 -29.56 31.84 15.90
C GLU A 132 -29.61 32.38 14.45
N ASP A 133 -29.49 31.42 13.53
CA ASP A 133 -30.07 31.33 12.17
C ASP A 133 -29.35 31.82 10.88
N GLU A 134 -29.44 30.92 9.89
CA GLU A 134 -29.37 31.03 8.41
C GLU A 134 -28.01 30.90 7.66
N GLU A 135 -27.66 29.65 7.35
CA GLU A 135 -27.22 29.07 6.06
C GLU A 135 -26.69 30.01 4.96
N TRP A 136 -25.40 29.90 4.56
CA TRP A 136 -24.90 29.92 3.17
C TRP A 136 -23.46 29.35 3.09
N GLU A 137 -23.27 28.33 2.27
CA GLU A 137 -21.97 27.73 1.93
C GLU A 137 -21.05 28.71 1.19
N ALA A 138 -19.82 28.88 1.68
CA ALA A 138 -18.70 29.41 0.91
C ALA A 138 -17.41 28.67 1.30
N THR A 139 -16.97 27.78 0.42
CA THR A 139 -15.68 27.06 0.49
C THR A 139 -14.52 28.05 0.29
N SER A 140 -13.73 28.27 1.33
CA SER A 140 -12.47 29.02 1.27
C SER A 140 -11.42 28.29 2.12
N ASP A 141 -10.71 27.36 1.49
CA ASP A 141 -9.55 26.64 2.03
C ASP A 141 -8.40 27.63 2.32
N GLY A 142 -8.32 28.11 3.57
CA GLY A 142 -7.17 28.85 4.09
C GLY A 142 -6.13 27.88 4.66
N HIS A 143 -5.08 27.58 3.89
CA HIS A 143 -3.94 26.77 4.31
C HIS A 143 -3.10 27.51 5.37
N VAL A 144 -3.10 27.02 6.62
CA VAL A 144 -2.10 27.40 7.64
C VAL A 144 -0.84 26.56 7.42
N LEU A 145 0.25 27.18 6.97
CA LEU A 145 1.56 26.51 6.85
C LEU A 145 2.21 26.42 8.24
N ALA A 146 2.35 25.22 8.80
CA ALA A 146 3.05 25.00 10.07
C ALA A 146 4.55 25.34 9.92
N SER A 147 5.07 26.21 10.81
CA SER A 147 6.48 26.60 10.91
C SER A 147 7.41 25.39 11.06
N MET A 148 8.51 25.33 10.29
CA MET A 148 9.52 24.28 10.42
C MET A 148 10.29 24.42 11.73
N LYS A 149 10.29 23.36 12.55
CA LYS A 149 11.03 23.32 13.82
C LYS A 149 12.55 23.24 13.60
N PRO A 150 13.36 23.76 14.54
CA PRO A 150 14.82 23.64 14.48
C PRO A 150 15.30 22.19 14.38
N ALA A 151 16.36 21.98 13.59
CA ALA A 151 16.96 20.66 13.32
C ALA A 151 17.32 19.85 14.58
N ALA A 152 17.70 20.52 15.67
CA ALA A 152 18.02 19.89 16.95
C ALA A 152 16.79 19.27 17.64
N GLU A 153 15.64 19.93 17.56
CA GLU A 153 14.40 19.47 18.18
C GLU A 153 13.86 18.21 17.47
N ALA A 154 13.89 18.21 16.14
CA ALA A 154 13.50 17.05 15.32
C ALA A 154 14.33 15.79 15.64
N ARG A 155 15.65 15.95 15.80
CA ARG A 155 16.55 14.84 16.18
C ARG A 155 16.29 14.32 17.59
N SER A 156 16.04 15.21 18.55
CA SER A 156 15.72 14.83 19.93
C SER A 156 14.41 14.03 19.99
N MET A 157 13.36 14.49 19.31
CA MET A 157 12.09 13.78 19.21
C MET A 157 12.25 12.38 18.58
N LEU A 158 13.01 12.30 17.48
CA LEU A 158 13.28 11.03 16.81
C LEU A 158 14.01 10.05 17.74
N ARG A 159 15.08 10.48 18.42
CA ARG A 159 15.83 9.62 19.37
C ARG A 159 14.93 9.09 20.48
N ARG A 160 14.11 9.97 21.06
CA ARG A 160 13.14 9.60 22.10
C ARG A 160 12.21 8.49 21.61
N ASP A 161 11.59 8.67 20.44
CA ASP A 161 10.65 7.70 19.91
C ASP A 161 11.33 6.37 19.55
N LEU A 162 12.53 6.40 18.98
CA LEU A 162 13.32 5.19 18.70
C LEU A 162 13.70 4.42 19.97
N ARG A 163 14.04 5.09 21.08
CA ARG A 163 14.28 4.43 22.37
C ARG A 163 13.03 3.69 22.86
N VAL A 164 11.86 4.31 22.70
CA VAL A 164 10.58 3.68 23.07
C VAL A 164 10.31 2.44 22.22
N VAL A 165 10.56 2.49 20.91
CA VAL A 165 10.42 1.30 20.03
C VAL A 165 11.35 0.16 20.45
N LYS A 166 12.61 0.47 20.81
CA LYS A 166 13.58 -0.54 21.26
C LYS A 166 13.15 -1.20 22.56
N ASN A 167 12.68 -0.39 23.51
CA ASN A 167 12.18 -0.86 24.81
C ASN A 167 10.93 -1.73 24.66
N ALA A 168 10.12 -1.49 23.62
CA ALA A 168 8.97 -2.33 23.27
C ALA A 168 9.36 -3.68 22.64
N GLY A 169 10.66 -3.96 22.42
CA GLY A 169 11.15 -5.25 21.92
C GLY A 169 11.26 -5.38 20.40
N PHE A 170 11.08 -4.29 19.65
CA PHE A 170 11.20 -4.27 18.19
C PHE A 170 12.64 -4.00 17.72
N LYS A 171 12.95 -4.45 16.50
CA LYS A 171 14.17 -4.07 15.78
C LYS A 171 13.94 -2.76 15.05
N LEU A 172 15.02 -1.99 14.93
CA LEU A 172 15.01 -0.62 14.46
C LEU A 172 16.06 -0.40 13.41
N GLY A 173 15.69 0.35 12.38
CA GLY A 173 16.61 0.97 11.45
C GLY A 173 16.10 2.35 11.07
N TYR A 174 16.98 3.18 10.54
CA TYR A 174 16.60 4.45 9.91
C TYR A 174 17.34 4.60 8.58
N LEU A 175 16.72 5.30 7.65
CA LEU A 175 17.25 5.57 6.32
C LEU A 175 17.00 7.05 5.98
N GLY A 176 18.02 7.75 5.50
CA GLY A 176 17.95 9.19 5.19
C GLY A 176 18.35 10.11 6.35
N ILE A 177 18.00 11.40 6.22
CA ILE A 177 18.44 12.47 7.14
C ILE A 177 17.24 12.96 7.95
N ALA A 178 17.33 12.97 9.28
CA ALA A 178 16.22 13.31 10.18
C ALA A 178 15.62 14.72 9.99
N THR A 179 16.44 15.66 9.48
CA THR A 179 16.06 17.05 9.16
C THR A 179 15.53 17.23 7.74
N GLY A 180 15.49 16.15 6.96
CA GLY A 180 15.00 16.06 5.59
C GLY A 180 14.04 14.87 5.44
N SER A 181 14.02 14.26 4.25
CA SER A 181 13.28 13.02 4.04
C SER A 181 13.91 11.89 4.86
N VAL A 182 13.16 11.33 5.81
CA VAL A 182 13.59 10.23 6.67
C VAL A 182 12.60 9.07 6.60
N ILE A 183 13.11 7.85 6.55
CA ILE A 183 12.33 6.61 6.62
C ILE A 183 12.72 5.88 7.90
N ILE A 184 11.75 5.72 8.80
CA ILE A 184 11.92 4.93 10.02
C ILE A 184 11.49 3.49 9.74
N VAL A 185 12.33 2.54 10.14
CA VAL A 185 12.12 1.11 9.94
C VAL A 185 11.88 0.47 11.29
N VAL A 186 10.70 -0.10 11.48
CA VAL A 186 10.35 -0.91 12.66
C VAL A 186 10.10 -2.33 12.21
N SER A 187 10.73 -3.32 12.83
CA SER A 187 10.59 -4.71 12.39
C SER A 187 10.52 -5.73 13.52
N CYS A 188 9.84 -6.85 13.24
CA CYS A 188 9.70 -7.98 14.13
C CYS A 188 9.91 -9.30 13.37
N ARG A 189 10.62 -10.24 13.97
CA ARG A 189 10.80 -11.59 13.41
C ARG A 189 9.47 -12.35 13.46
N VAL A 190 9.10 -13.01 12.37
CA VAL A 190 7.81 -13.72 12.25
C VAL A 190 7.66 -14.82 13.30
N SER A 191 8.75 -15.53 13.62
CA SER A 191 8.76 -16.56 14.69
C SER A 191 8.33 -16.06 16.07
N LYS A 192 8.39 -14.75 16.34
CA LYS A 192 7.95 -14.17 17.62
C LYS A 192 6.46 -13.86 17.68
N LEU A 193 5.74 -14.01 16.57
CA LEU A 193 4.33 -13.60 16.45
C LEU A 193 3.33 -14.69 16.86
N GLY A 194 3.80 -15.90 17.20
CA GLY A 194 2.92 -17.01 17.59
C GLY A 194 1.99 -17.51 16.47
N ILE A 195 2.30 -17.18 15.21
CA ILE A 195 1.53 -17.63 14.05
C ILE A 195 1.75 -19.14 13.87
N SER A 196 0.66 -19.87 13.64
CA SER A 196 0.73 -21.32 13.40
C SER A 196 1.47 -21.63 12.09
N GLU A 197 2.10 -22.81 12.00
CA GLU A 197 2.75 -23.24 10.74
C GLU A 197 1.79 -23.26 9.54
N ASP A 198 0.50 -23.53 9.77
CA ASP A 198 -0.51 -23.57 8.70
C ASP A 198 -0.83 -22.17 8.18
N ALA A 199 -0.97 -21.21 9.10
CA ALA A 199 -1.18 -19.82 8.75
C ALA A 199 0.07 -19.27 8.04
N MET A 200 1.28 -19.58 8.53
CA MET A 200 2.53 -19.20 7.86
C MET A 200 2.61 -19.76 6.43
N GLN A 201 2.24 -21.03 6.21
CA GLN A 201 2.19 -21.62 4.88
C GLN A 201 1.10 -20.99 4.01
N ALA A 202 -0.08 -20.70 4.57
CA ALA A 202 -1.20 -20.07 3.87
C ALA A 202 -0.90 -18.62 3.45
N TRP A 203 -0.07 -17.93 4.21
CA TRP A 203 0.29 -16.54 4.01
C TRP A 203 1.63 -16.38 3.25
N ASP A 204 2.29 -17.49 2.91
CA ASP A 204 3.65 -17.55 2.35
C ASP A 204 4.66 -16.73 3.16
N VAL A 205 4.73 -16.99 4.46
CA VAL A 205 5.63 -16.29 5.38
C VAL A 205 6.54 -17.29 6.08
N LYS A 206 7.83 -16.97 6.17
CA LYS A 206 8.81 -17.85 6.82
C LYS A 206 9.11 -17.37 8.24
N PRO A 207 9.32 -18.29 9.20
CA PRO A 207 9.67 -17.92 10.59
C PRO A 207 11.00 -17.17 10.71
N SER A 208 11.87 -17.30 9.70
CA SER A 208 13.16 -16.61 9.59
C SER A 208 13.04 -15.17 9.09
N GLU A 209 11.95 -14.80 8.41
CA GLU A 209 11.74 -13.46 7.85
C GLU A 209 11.33 -12.44 8.94
N TYR A 210 11.50 -11.17 8.59
CA TYR A 210 11.03 -10.03 9.36
C TYR A 210 9.82 -9.41 8.70
N LEU A 211 8.78 -9.13 9.50
CA LEU A 211 7.74 -8.17 9.14
C LEU A 211 8.31 -6.77 9.38
N VAL A 212 8.34 -5.96 8.33
CA VAL A 212 8.96 -4.63 8.33
C VAL A 212 7.90 -3.56 8.04
N LEU A 213 7.78 -2.59 8.94
CA LEU A 213 7.00 -1.36 8.78
C LEU A 213 7.94 -0.20 8.47
N LEU A 214 7.73 0.46 7.34
CA LEU A 214 8.41 1.66 6.90
C LEU A 214 7.51 2.88 7.15
N LEU A 215 8.02 3.89 7.85
CA LEU A 215 7.37 5.18 8.08
C LEU A 215 8.19 6.28 7.41
N ARG A 216 7.76 6.74 6.22
CA ARG A 216 8.41 7.81 5.46
C ARG A 216 7.83 9.18 5.83
N TYR A 217 8.70 10.06 6.29
CA TYR A 217 8.43 11.48 6.51
C TYR A 217 9.09 12.27 5.37
N PRO A 218 8.32 12.87 4.44
CA PRO A 218 8.90 13.50 3.25
C PRO A 218 9.74 14.75 3.51
N SER A 219 9.51 15.45 4.64
CA SER A 219 10.13 16.75 4.94
C SER A 219 11.02 16.74 6.19
N ALA A 220 10.48 16.36 7.33
CA ALA A 220 11.20 16.21 8.59
C ALA A 220 10.39 15.29 9.53
N TYR A 221 11.05 14.72 10.53
CA TYR A 221 10.37 13.93 11.56
C TYR A 221 9.37 14.79 12.35
N ARG A 222 8.15 14.28 12.54
CA ARG A 222 7.06 14.95 13.28
C ARG A 222 6.54 14.06 14.39
N ASN A 223 6.11 14.67 15.49
CA ASN A 223 5.54 13.94 16.61
C ASN A 223 4.07 13.56 16.34
N LEU A 224 3.52 12.69 17.18
CA LEU A 224 2.15 12.20 17.05
C LEU A 224 1.11 13.34 17.07
N GLU A 225 1.25 14.30 17.98
CA GLU A 225 0.27 15.37 18.16
C GLU A 225 0.15 16.25 16.91
N GLU A 226 1.27 16.58 16.29
CA GLU A 226 1.32 17.38 15.05
C GLU A 226 0.68 16.64 13.87
N LEU A 227 0.89 15.33 13.78
CA LEU A 227 0.24 14.51 12.75
C LEU A 227 -1.27 14.39 12.98
N LEU A 228 -1.71 14.29 14.24
CA LEU A 228 -3.12 14.23 14.61
C LEU A 228 -3.88 15.55 14.35
N ARG A 229 -3.21 16.71 14.50
CA ARG A 229 -3.80 18.03 14.17
C ARG A 229 -4.02 18.23 12.67
N ASN A 230 -3.26 17.53 11.85
CA ASN A 230 -3.27 17.65 10.38
C ASN A 230 -4.00 16.48 9.68
N VAL A 231 -4.79 15.70 10.41
CA VAL A 231 -5.58 14.59 9.86
C VAL A 231 -6.60 15.15 8.87
N GLY A 232 -6.48 14.76 7.59
CA GLY A 232 -7.36 15.22 6.50
C GLY A 232 -6.71 16.18 5.50
N ASN A 233 -5.45 16.59 5.68
CA ASN A 233 -4.73 17.43 4.71
C ASN A 233 -4.50 16.70 3.37
N ARG A 234 -4.60 17.44 2.24
CA ARG A 234 -4.40 16.89 0.87
C ARG A 234 -2.99 16.37 0.59
N MET A 235 -1.98 16.76 1.37
CA MET A 235 -0.59 16.29 1.24
C MET A 235 -0.23 15.40 2.43
N PRO A 236 0.18 14.13 2.20
CA PRO A 236 0.50 13.22 3.29
C PRO A 236 1.82 13.63 3.96
N LEU A 237 1.74 14.08 5.22
CA LEU A 237 2.92 14.36 6.06
C LEU A 237 3.67 13.09 6.48
N LEU A 238 3.03 11.93 6.33
CA LEU A 238 3.53 10.62 6.67
C LEU A 238 3.01 9.61 5.63
N GLN A 239 3.89 8.75 5.14
CA GLN A 239 3.53 7.60 4.32
C GLN A 239 4.00 6.31 5.00
N MET A 240 3.17 5.28 5.00
CA MET A 240 3.44 4.01 5.66
C MET A 240 3.44 2.86 4.65
N TYR A 241 4.33 1.89 4.84
CA TYR A 241 4.35 0.67 4.05
C TYR A 241 4.78 -0.53 4.88
N VAL A 242 4.13 -1.68 4.67
CA VAL A 242 4.45 -2.94 5.34
C VAL A 242 4.84 -4.00 4.30
N GLY A 243 5.94 -4.70 4.56
CA GLY A 243 6.40 -5.82 3.76
C GLY A 243 7.19 -6.86 4.55
N LEU A 244 7.69 -7.87 3.87
CA LEU A 244 8.57 -8.91 4.41
C LEU A 244 10.00 -8.68 3.94
N CYS A 245 10.97 -8.93 4.81
CA CYS A 245 12.38 -8.85 4.45
C CYS A 245 13.17 -9.97 5.12
N THR A 246 14.22 -10.46 4.46
CA THR A 246 15.15 -11.44 5.04
C THR A 246 16.03 -10.81 6.12
N SER A 247 16.20 -9.48 6.08
CA SER A 247 16.90 -8.67 7.07
C SER A 247 15.88 -7.85 7.89
N TYR A 248 16.30 -7.39 9.08
CA TYR A 248 15.47 -6.48 9.88
C TYR A 248 15.30 -5.09 9.23
N LYS A 249 16.16 -4.76 8.25
CA LYS A 249 16.20 -3.49 7.52
C LYS A 249 16.44 -3.76 6.03
N PRO A 250 15.58 -3.25 5.12
CA PRO A 250 15.79 -3.37 3.68
C PRO A 250 16.86 -2.40 3.18
N SER A 251 17.30 -2.57 1.94
CA SER A 251 18.20 -1.61 1.27
C SER A 251 17.55 -0.21 1.14
N HIS A 252 18.37 0.85 1.11
CA HIS A 252 17.86 2.21 0.95
C HIS A 252 17.11 2.39 -0.37
N GLU A 253 17.66 1.83 -1.46
CA GLU A 253 17.08 1.87 -2.79
C GLU A 253 15.70 1.19 -2.83
N ASP A 254 15.57 -0.01 -2.24
CA ASP A 254 14.29 -0.72 -2.22
C ASP A 254 13.26 0.00 -1.35
N ALA A 255 13.69 0.57 -0.20
CA ALA A 255 12.80 1.34 0.67
C ALA A 255 12.28 2.61 -0.03
N VAL A 256 13.11 3.30 -0.82
CA VAL A 256 12.70 4.47 -1.60
C VAL A 256 11.80 4.07 -2.78
N ARG A 257 12.15 3.00 -3.49
CA ARG A 257 11.39 2.50 -4.65
C ARG A 257 9.93 2.23 -4.30
N VAL A 258 9.67 1.66 -3.13
CA VAL A 258 8.31 1.38 -2.63
C VAL A 258 7.42 2.63 -2.58
N PHE A 259 7.98 3.80 -2.25
CA PHE A 259 7.20 5.05 -2.12
C PHE A 259 7.12 5.89 -3.41
N GLN A 260 7.83 5.51 -4.48
CA GLN A 260 7.97 6.29 -5.72
C GLN A 260 7.01 5.91 -6.86
N GLY A 261 6.04 5.01 -6.64
CA GLY A 261 5.24 4.35 -7.70
C GLY A 261 4.94 5.12 -9.02
N SER A 262 5.09 4.41 -10.14
CA SER A 262 4.61 4.66 -11.53
C SER A 262 4.99 5.93 -12.31
N THR A 263 5.55 7.00 -11.74
CA THR A 263 5.83 8.25 -12.50
C THR A 263 7.19 8.32 -13.21
N ALA A 264 8.11 7.38 -12.98
CA ALA A 264 9.50 7.50 -13.48
C ALA A 264 9.84 6.68 -14.76
N GLU A 265 9.01 5.74 -15.22
CA GLU A 265 9.43 4.77 -16.26
C GLU A 265 8.96 5.08 -17.70
N GLN A 266 8.29 6.21 -17.96
CA GLN A 266 7.98 6.63 -19.35
C GLN A 266 9.18 7.14 -20.16
N GLN A 267 10.40 7.16 -19.61
CA GLN A 267 11.58 7.70 -20.30
C GLN A 267 12.75 6.72 -20.55
N GLN A 268 12.63 5.44 -20.19
CA GLN A 268 13.69 4.45 -20.48
C GLN A 268 13.13 3.19 -21.15
N SER A 269 12.51 3.36 -22.32
CA SER A 269 12.40 2.28 -23.31
C SER A 269 13.16 2.68 -24.57
N ASN A 270 14.48 2.42 -24.59
CA ASN A 270 15.26 2.13 -25.81
C ASN A 270 16.74 1.86 -25.46
N GLY A 271 17.05 0.59 -25.20
CA GLY A 271 18.42 0.08 -25.15
C GLY A 271 18.39 -1.45 -25.03
N PRO A 272 19.12 -2.20 -25.88
CA PRO A 272 19.09 -3.66 -25.84
C PRO A 272 19.85 -4.18 -24.61
N ALA A 273 19.22 -5.10 -23.87
CA ALA A 273 19.82 -5.75 -22.73
C ALA A 273 20.93 -6.71 -23.18
N GLU A 274 22.20 -6.35 -22.94
CA GLU A 274 23.30 -7.30 -22.97
C GLU A 274 23.40 -8.05 -21.64
N SER A 275 23.55 -9.36 -21.77
CA SER A 275 23.71 -10.35 -20.72
C SER A 275 24.94 -10.09 -19.83
N GLY A 276 24.72 -9.75 -18.56
CA GLY A 276 25.74 -9.71 -17.51
C GLY A 276 25.62 -10.90 -16.54
N ALA A 277 26.74 -11.56 -16.27
CA ALA A 277 26.89 -12.71 -15.39
C ALA A 277 26.52 -12.44 -13.91
N PRO A 278 26.18 -13.48 -13.11
CA PRO A 278 25.71 -13.32 -11.73
C PRO A 278 26.89 -13.07 -10.77
N GLY A 279 26.99 -11.86 -10.20
CA GLY A 279 28.07 -11.55 -9.26
C GLY A 279 28.08 -10.17 -8.60
N GLY A 280 26.98 -9.40 -8.62
CA GLY A 280 26.84 -8.16 -7.85
C GLY A 280 25.81 -8.34 -6.74
N ALA A 281 26.21 -8.20 -5.48
CA ALA A 281 25.32 -8.35 -4.32
C ALA A 281 24.25 -7.25 -4.30
N SER A 282 23.07 -7.54 -4.85
CA SER A 282 21.85 -6.78 -4.55
C SER A 282 21.56 -6.94 -3.05
N GLY A 283 21.39 -5.82 -2.34
CA GLY A 283 21.10 -5.81 -0.90
C GLY A 283 19.79 -6.54 -0.53
N PRO A 284 19.45 -6.62 0.76
CA PRO A 284 18.22 -7.28 1.20
C PRO A 284 16.99 -6.52 0.71
N GLY A 285 16.25 -7.12 -0.23
CA GLY A 285 15.01 -6.56 -0.79
C GLY A 285 13.80 -6.73 0.12
N ILE A 286 12.78 -5.88 -0.09
CA ILE A 286 11.47 -5.98 0.56
C ILE A 286 10.46 -6.66 -0.37
N ARG A 287 9.79 -7.69 0.15
CA ARG A 287 8.78 -8.49 -0.54
C ARG A 287 7.37 -8.10 -0.09
N ARG A 288 6.42 -8.12 -1.02
CA ARG A 288 5.01 -7.82 -0.73
C ARG A 288 4.35 -8.89 0.14
N LEU A 289 3.40 -8.46 0.95
CA LEU A 289 2.49 -9.33 1.70
C LEU A 289 1.32 -9.81 0.82
N PHE A 290 0.72 -10.94 1.16
CA PHE A 290 -0.53 -11.40 0.55
C PHE A 290 -1.72 -10.44 0.77
N ILE A 291 -1.66 -9.60 1.82
CA ILE A 291 -2.61 -8.52 2.13
C ILE A 291 -2.07 -7.11 1.86
N ASP A 292 -1.02 -6.99 1.05
CA ASP A 292 -0.26 -5.74 0.82
C ASP A 292 -1.16 -4.52 0.58
N ARG A 293 -2.06 -4.57 -0.40
CA ARG A 293 -2.95 -3.43 -0.70
C ARG A 293 -3.87 -3.07 0.48
N ALA A 294 -4.45 -4.08 1.13
CA ALA A 294 -5.42 -3.89 2.21
C ALA A 294 -4.76 -3.28 3.44
N ILE A 295 -3.62 -3.82 3.89
CA ILE A 295 -2.95 -3.32 5.09
C ILE A 295 -2.34 -1.93 4.86
N ASN A 296 -1.76 -1.69 3.67
CA ASN A 296 -1.15 -0.40 3.36
C ASN A 296 -2.21 0.70 3.18
N SER A 297 -3.35 0.41 2.53
CA SER A 297 -4.47 1.35 2.45
C SER A 297 -5.02 1.67 3.85
N LEU A 298 -5.25 0.66 4.69
CA LEU A 298 -5.72 0.87 6.06
C LEU A 298 -4.79 1.78 6.88
N LEU A 299 -3.48 1.55 6.81
CA LEU A 299 -2.49 2.34 7.54
C LEU A 299 -2.45 3.80 7.06
N ASN A 300 -2.43 4.03 5.75
CA ASN A 300 -2.32 5.38 5.20
C ASN A 300 -3.63 6.18 5.28
N GLU A 301 -4.78 5.53 5.17
CA GLU A 301 -6.08 6.21 5.10
C GLU A 301 -6.78 6.36 6.46
N ARG A 302 -6.60 5.39 7.37
CA ARG A 302 -7.43 5.32 8.59
C ARG A 302 -6.67 5.32 9.91
N LEU A 303 -5.41 4.89 9.96
CA LEU A 303 -4.68 4.71 11.22
C LEU A 303 -4.69 5.97 12.10
N LEU A 304 -4.33 7.13 11.53
CA LEU A 304 -4.26 8.38 12.31
C LEU A 304 -5.63 8.80 12.85
N THR A 305 -6.69 8.59 12.07
CA THR A 305 -8.08 8.84 12.49
C THR A 305 -8.49 7.92 13.63
N ILE A 306 -8.18 6.62 13.53
CA ILE A 306 -8.45 5.63 14.58
C ILE A 306 -7.70 6.00 15.87
N ILE A 307 -6.40 6.34 15.78
CA ILE A 307 -5.61 6.80 16.93
C ILE A 307 -6.22 8.08 17.54
N SER A 308 -6.69 9.02 16.71
CA SER A 308 -7.35 10.24 17.18
C SER A 308 -8.60 9.94 18.03
N TYR A 309 -9.50 9.08 17.53
CA TYR A 309 -10.68 8.66 18.29
C TYR A 309 -10.31 7.92 19.56
N ARG A 310 -9.33 7.03 19.48
CA ARG A 310 -8.84 6.28 20.64
C ARG A 310 -8.37 7.20 21.77
N LEU A 311 -7.58 8.23 21.44
CA LEU A 311 -7.02 9.18 22.42
C LEU A 311 -8.02 10.24 22.93
N LYS A 312 -9.06 10.56 22.14
CA LYS A 312 -10.10 11.52 22.52
C LYS A 312 -11.21 10.88 23.36
N LEU A 313 -11.63 9.67 22.98
CA LEU A 313 -12.79 8.99 23.54
C LEU A 313 -12.42 7.89 24.55
N GLY A 314 -11.13 7.56 24.70
CA GLY A 314 -10.67 6.55 25.66
C GLY A 314 -11.04 5.12 25.29
N LEU A 315 -11.17 4.83 23.98
CA LEU A 315 -11.61 3.54 23.47
C LEU A 315 -10.45 2.53 23.36
N SER A 316 -10.78 1.24 23.28
CA SER A 316 -9.86 0.17 22.86
C SER A 316 -9.53 0.28 21.35
N TRP A 317 -8.64 -0.56 20.82
CA TRP A 317 -8.46 -0.62 19.36
C TRP A 317 -9.76 -1.03 18.65
N THR A 318 -10.38 -2.11 19.14
CA THR A 318 -11.67 -2.62 18.60
C THR A 318 -12.75 -1.54 18.63
N GLY A 319 -12.89 -0.82 19.75
CA GLY A 319 -13.87 0.24 19.92
C GLY A 319 -13.65 1.43 18.97
N ALA A 320 -12.40 1.88 18.86
CA ALA A 320 -12.03 2.98 17.96
C ALA A 320 -12.22 2.61 16.47
N GLU A 321 -11.97 1.36 16.09
CA GLU A 321 -12.23 0.82 14.75
C GLU A 321 -13.73 0.84 14.41
N LEU A 322 -14.58 0.36 15.33
CA LEU A 322 -16.04 0.36 15.18
C LEU A 322 -16.58 1.79 15.02
N TYR A 323 -16.12 2.70 15.89
CA TYR A 323 -16.50 4.11 15.83
C TYR A 323 -16.05 4.75 14.50
N ALA A 324 -14.79 4.55 14.10
CA ALA A 324 -14.25 5.09 12.85
C ALA A 324 -15.02 4.59 11.61
N HIS A 325 -15.48 3.34 11.62
CA HIS A 325 -16.27 2.78 10.54
C HIS A 325 -17.68 3.42 10.45
N GLN A 326 -18.36 3.62 11.58
CA GLN A 326 -19.70 4.22 11.60
C GLN A 326 -19.72 5.67 11.13
N PHE A 327 -18.68 6.42 11.47
CA PHE A 327 -18.53 7.83 11.12
C PHE A 327 -17.66 8.06 9.87
N GLN A 328 -17.38 7.00 9.10
CA GLN A 328 -16.61 7.13 7.86
C GLN A 328 -17.33 8.08 6.87
N GLY A 329 -16.69 9.19 6.52
CA GLY A 329 -17.23 10.19 5.59
C GLY A 329 -18.32 11.08 6.18
N LYS A 330 -18.52 11.08 7.50
CA LYS A 330 -19.44 11.98 8.22
C LYS A 330 -18.64 12.93 9.12
N PRO A 331 -19.09 14.19 9.33
CA PRO A 331 -18.51 15.06 10.34
C PRO A 331 -18.62 14.40 11.72
N SER A 332 -17.53 14.43 12.49
CA SER A 332 -17.50 13.80 13.80
C SER A 332 -18.17 14.71 14.82
N ASN A 333 -19.42 14.44 15.20
CA ASN A 333 -20.05 15.13 16.32
C ASN A 333 -19.65 14.40 17.62
N PHE A 334 -18.79 15.02 18.43
CA PHE A 334 -18.37 14.48 19.73
C PHE A 334 -19.43 14.68 20.84
N GLU A 335 -20.58 15.25 20.51
CA GLU A 335 -21.64 15.63 21.45
C GLU A 335 -22.72 14.55 21.65
N ASP A 336 -22.74 13.51 20.83
CA ASP A 336 -23.66 12.38 21.01
C ASP A 336 -23.16 11.46 22.15
N GLN A 337 -24.07 10.97 22.99
CA GLN A 337 -23.77 9.96 24.01
C GLN A 337 -23.13 8.73 23.35
N LEU A 338 -21.89 8.42 23.74
CA LEU A 338 -21.18 7.21 23.30
C LEU A 338 -21.97 5.98 23.73
N SER A 339 -22.47 5.22 22.75
CA SER A 339 -23.12 3.93 22.95
C SER A 339 -22.16 2.94 23.63
N ASP A 340 -22.70 2.10 24.52
CA ASP A 340 -21.94 1.05 25.23
C ASP A 340 -21.26 0.06 24.26
N GLU A 341 -21.73 -0.03 23.01
CA GLU A 341 -21.17 -0.91 21.98
C GLU A 341 -19.73 -0.57 21.58
N TYR A 342 -19.28 0.68 21.77
CA TYR A 342 -17.91 1.11 21.42
C TYR A 342 -16.87 0.78 22.49
N PHE A 343 -17.29 0.33 23.68
CA PHE A 343 -16.37 -0.04 24.76
C PHE A 343 -15.97 -1.53 24.73
N GLU A 344 -16.03 -2.16 23.55
CA GLU A 344 -15.64 -3.56 23.36
C GLU A 344 -14.14 -3.76 23.67
N PRO A 345 -13.75 -4.68 24.56
CA PRO A 345 -12.34 -4.91 24.90
C PRO A 345 -11.60 -5.67 23.80
N ASP A 346 -10.28 -5.46 23.71
CA ASP A 346 -9.43 -6.22 22.80
C ASP A 346 -9.24 -7.66 23.28
N SER A 347 -9.81 -8.63 22.55
CA SER A 347 -9.76 -10.06 22.91
C SER A 347 -8.56 -10.77 22.26
N TRP A 348 -7.72 -11.46 23.02
CA TRP A 348 -6.63 -12.33 22.52
C TRP A 348 -6.79 -13.77 23.02
N SER A 349 -6.27 -14.75 22.28
CA SER A 349 -6.35 -16.16 22.66
C SER A 349 -5.33 -16.51 23.75
N SER A 350 -5.64 -17.54 24.55
CA SER A 350 -4.74 -18.02 25.62
C SER A 350 -3.44 -18.58 25.01
N GLY A 351 -2.33 -17.88 25.23
CA GLY A 351 -1.02 -18.22 24.66
C GLY A 351 -0.48 -17.22 23.62
N THR A 352 -1.19 -16.12 23.38
CA THR A 352 -0.71 -15.01 22.55
C THR A 352 0.57 -14.40 23.17
N PRO A 353 1.64 -14.15 22.39
CA PRO A 353 2.85 -13.48 22.88
C PRO A 353 2.58 -12.09 23.48
N ASP A 354 3.29 -11.74 24.56
CA ASP A 354 3.16 -10.43 25.24
C ASP A 354 3.38 -9.24 24.30
N LEU A 355 4.26 -9.39 23.30
CA LEU A 355 4.52 -8.38 22.27
C LEU A 355 3.25 -7.92 21.52
N LEU A 356 2.27 -8.82 21.35
CA LEU A 356 1.00 -8.53 20.67
C LEU A 356 -0.07 -7.98 21.61
N MET A 357 0.03 -8.30 22.90
CA MET A 357 -0.90 -7.85 23.93
C MET A 357 -0.52 -6.49 24.52
N ALA A 358 0.73 -6.07 24.37
CA ALA A 358 1.22 -4.76 24.78
C ALA A 358 0.41 -3.64 24.11
N ASP A 359 0.12 -2.58 24.86
CA ASP A 359 -0.67 -1.45 24.41
C ASP A 359 -0.02 -0.15 24.85
N HIS A 360 0.59 0.57 23.90
CA HIS A 360 1.37 1.76 24.19
C HIS A 360 0.53 2.89 24.81
N VAL A 361 -0.79 2.92 24.63
CA VAL A 361 -1.64 3.94 25.28
C VAL A 361 -1.89 3.59 26.74
N VAL A 362 -2.12 2.32 27.06
CA VAL A 362 -2.47 1.85 28.41
C VAL A 362 -1.21 1.66 29.28
N ASP A 363 -0.18 1.03 28.73
CA ASP A 363 1.04 0.66 29.46
C ASP A 363 1.91 1.88 29.80
N SER A 364 1.76 2.97 29.04
CA SER A 364 2.67 4.10 29.17
C SER A 364 2.53 4.85 30.50
N ASN A 365 1.37 4.97 31.17
CA ASN A 365 1.16 5.92 32.29
C ASN A 365 1.63 7.38 32.01
N LEU A 366 2.02 7.71 30.78
CA LEU A 366 2.65 8.96 30.36
C LEU A 366 1.62 9.79 29.57
N GLY A 367 1.71 11.12 29.67
CA GLY A 367 0.78 12.03 29.00
C GLY A 367 0.81 11.93 27.46
N LYS A 368 -0.24 12.46 26.80
CA LYS A 368 -0.43 12.41 25.33
C LYS A 368 0.79 12.85 24.51
N SER A 369 1.60 13.77 25.04
CA SER A 369 2.82 14.29 24.40
C SER A 369 4.00 13.31 24.37
N GLN A 370 3.90 12.17 25.06
CA GLN A 370 5.00 11.20 25.18
C GLN A 370 4.76 9.89 24.41
N LEU A 371 3.61 9.73 23.76
CA LEU A 371 3.32 8.55 22.93
C LEU A 371 4.18 8.53 21.66
N SER A 372 4.64 7.33 21.28
CA SER A 372 5.48 7.09 20.10
C SER A 372 4.61 6.54 18.97
N LEU A 373 4.48 7.29 17.87
CA LEU A 373 3.72 6.84 16.70
C LEU A 373 4.29 5.55 16.08
N PRO A 374 5.61 5.38 15.91
CA PRO A 374 6.16 4.13 15.39
C PRO A 374 5.73 2.88 16.18
N VAL A 375 5.59 2.97 17.52
CA VAL A 375 5.09 1.85 18.34
C VAL A 375 3.61 1.62 18.11
N LEU A 376 2.78 2.68 18.16
CA LEU A 376 1.33 2.56 17.92
C LEU A 376 1.03 1.99 16.53
N ALA A 377 1.76 2.46 15.52
CA ALA A 377 1.64 1.97 14.15
C ALA A 377 2.03 0.49 14.08
N MET A 378 3.16 0.08 14.67
CA MET A 378 3.58 -1.33 14.66
C MET A 378 2.61 -2.23 15.44
N GLN A 379 2.10 -1.81 16.59
CA GLN A 379 1.09 -2.57 17.36
C GLN A 379 -0.19 -2.77 16.54
N PHE A 380 -0.67 -1.71 15.88
CA PHE A 380 -1.85 -1.79 15.01
C PHE A 380 -1.61 -2.68 13.79
N THR A 381 -0.43 -2.57 13.16
CA THR A 381 0.00 -3.44 12.05
C THR A 381 0.03 -4.90 12.48
N LEU A 382 0.62 -5.21 13.64
CA LEU A 382 0.72 -6.57 14.17
C LEU A 382 -0.65 -7.16 14.47
N ARG A 383 -1.56 -6.37 15.05
CA ARG A 383 -2.95 -6.77 15.25
C ARG A 383 -3.62 -7.18 13.95
N HIS A 384 -3.54 -6.36 12.91
CA HIS A 384 -4.18 -6.63 11.61
C HIS A 384 -3.47 -7.70 10.79
N PHE A 385 -2.19 -7.95 11.02
CA PHE A 385 -1.46 -9.02 10.37
C PHE A 385 -1.76 -10.38 11.01
N VAL A 386 -1.62 -10.50 12.34
CA VAL A 386 -1.82 -11.77 13.06
C VAL A 386 -3.30 -12.19 13.04
N LYS A 387 -4.22 -11.23 13.12
CA LYS A 387 -5.67 -11.49 13.05
C LYS A 387 -6.27 -11.11 11.70
N CYS A 388 -5.48 -11.13 10.63
CA CYS A 388 -5.95 -10.72 9.30
C CYS A 388 -7.23 -11.45 8.85
N THR A 389 -7.47 -12.67 9.34
CA THR A 389 -8.65 -13.48 9.02
C THR A 389 -9.90 -13.13 9.82
N GLU A 390 -9.78 -12.31 10.88
CA GLU A 390 -10.92 -11.73 11.60
C GLU A 390 -11.46 -10.47 10.89
N PHE A 391 -10.71 -9.86 9.97
CA PHE A 391 -11.07 -8.60 9.33
C PHE A 391 -11.37 -8.77 7.84
N CYS A 392 -12.37 -8.03 7.36
CA CYS A 392 -12.62 -7.89 5.93
C CYS A 392 -11.47 -7.13 5.25
N LEU A 393 -10.91 -7.66 4.16
CA LEU A 393 -9.82 -6.98 3.44
C LEU A 393 -10.23 -5.68 2.72
N VAL A 394 -11.52 -5.39 2.64
CA VAL A 394 -12.06 -4.21 1.93
C VAL A 394 -12.51 -3.12 2.90
N CYS A 395 -13.42 -3.44 3.83
CA CYS A 395 -13.91 -2.46 4.80
C CYS A 395 -13.13 -2.44 6.12
N HIS A 396 -12.20 -3.39 6.33
CA HIS A 396 -11.42 -3.56 7.56
C HIS A 396 -12.26 -3.80 8.82
N CYS A 397 -13.55 -4.09 8.66
CA CYS A 397 -14.42 -4.44 9.78
C CYS A 397 -14.19 -5.88 10.20
N ARG A 398 -14.30 -6.12 11.51
CA ARG A 398 -14.31 -7.46 12.06
C ARG A 398 -15.51 -8.23 11.50
N VAL A 399 -15.28 -9.47 11.09
CA VAL A 399 -16.34 -10.40 10.68
C VAL A 399 -16.57 -11.36 11.84
N SER A 400 -17.82 -11.49 12.26
CA SER A 400 -18.22 -12.42 13.32
C SER A 400 -18.06 -13.87 12.84
N THR A 401 -16.91 -14.50 13.11
CA THR A 401 -16.74 -15.94 12.89
C THR A 401 -16.27 -16.60 14.18
N GLU A 402 -17.07 -17.51 14.73
CA GLU A 402 -16.68 -18.43 15.81
C GLU A 402 -15.59 -19.44 15.37
N PHE A 403 -15.17 -19.38 14.10
CA PHE A 403 -14.20 -20.26 13.47
C PHE A 403 -13.00 -19.44 12.93
N GLU A 404 -11.79 -19.89 13.23
CA GLU A 404 -10.54 -19.26 12.79
C GLU A 404 -10.22 -19.70 11.36
N ALA A 405 -10.45 -18.82 10.39
CA ALA A 405 -10.07 -19.07 9.01
C ALA A 405 -8.56 -18.93 8.81
N LEU A 406 -7.98 -19.73 7.91
CA LEU A 406 -6.56 -19.64 7.52
C LEU A 406 -6.27 -18.55 6.48
N LYS A 407 -7.24 -18.18 5.64
CA LYS A 407 -7.09 -17.07 4.69
C LYS A 407 -8.12 -15.97 4.98
N PRO A 408 -7.74 -14.70 4.85
CA PRO A 408 -8.62 -13.56 5.01
C PRO A 408 -9.60 -13.51 3.85
N PHE A 409 -10.75 -12.89 4.10
CA PHE A 409 -11.86 -12.91 3.15
C PHE A 409 -12.54 -11.55 3.07
N VAL A 410 -13.39 -11.41 2.07
CA VAL A 410 -14.25 -10.23 1.90
C VAL A 410 -15.60 -10.54 2.55
N CYS A 411 -16.08 -9.62 3.39
CA CYS A 411 -17.35 -9.79 4.08
C CYS A 411 -18.53 -9.84 3.10
N SER A 412 -19.69 -10.30 3.56
CA SER A 412 -20.91 -10.45 2.74
C SER A 412 -21.60 -9.12 2.40
N ASN A 413 -21.03 -7.97 2.77
CA ASN A 413 -21.58 -6.68 2.38
C ASN A 413 -21.46 -6.51 0.85
N ASN A 414 -22.59 -6.21 0.19
CA ASN A 414 -22.68 -6.05 -1.26
C ASN A 414 -21.66 -5.04 -1.81
N LEU A 415 -21.38 -3.95 -1.07
CA LEU A 415 -20.39 -2.96 -1.50
C LEU A 415 -18.97 -3.55 -1.50
N CYS A 416 -18.60 -4.28 -0.43
CA CYS A 416 -17.28 -4.90 -0.34
C CYS A 416 -17.10 -6.00 -1.40
N LEU A 417 -18.15 -6.81 -1.63
CA LEU A 417 -18.15 -7.83 -2.67
C LEU A 417 -17.99 -7.21 -4.06
N TYR A 418 -18.69 -6.10 -4.33
CA TYR A 418 -18.56 -5.35 -5.57
C TYR A 418 -17.16 -4.74 -5.74
N GLN A 419 -16.64 -4.06 -4.72
CA GLN A 419 -15.29 -3.48 -4.72
C GLN A 419 -14.22 -4.55 -4.95
N TYR A 420 -14.41 -5.75 -4.40
CA TYR A 420 -13.52 -6.86 -4.67
C TYR A 420 -13.59 -7.33 -6.12
N MET A 421 -14.79 -7.65 -6.61
CA MET A 421 -14.96 -8.26 -7.92
C MET A 421 -14.70 -7.28 -9.07
N ALA A 422 -15.16 -6.03 -8.95
CA ALA A 422 -15.07 -5.02 -10.01
C ALA A 422 -13.80 -4.16 -9.92
N LEU A 423 -13.32 -3.84 -8.71
CA LEU A 423 -12.17 -2.95 -8.50
C LEU A 423 -10.89 -3.69 -8.11
N GLY A 424 -10.94 -5.01 -7.89
CA GLY A 424 -9.78 -5.81 -7.48
C GLY A 424 -9.28 -5.47 -6.06
N MET A 425 -10.18 -4.99 -5.19
CA MET A 425 -9.87 -4.68 -3.78
C MET A 425 -10.08 -5.94 -2.91
N GLY A 426 -9.02 -6.59 -2.44
CA GLY A 426 -9.13 -7.83 -1.66
C GLY A 426 -7.91 -8.73 -1.86
N PRO A 427 -8.05 -10.07 -1.77
CA PRO A 427 -6.98 -11.00 -2.11
C PRO A 427 -6.43 -10.71 -3.51
N SER A 428 -5.10 -10.56 -3.62
CA SER A 428 -4.46 -10.24 -4.91
C SER A 428 -4.49 -11.46 -5.83
N LEU A 429 -5.15 -11.31 -6.98
CA LEU A 429 -5.14 -12.30 -8.05
C LEU A 429 -3.70 -12.58 -8.53
N GLU A 430 -2.90 -11.52 -8.67
CA GLU A 430 -1.52 -11.60 -9.11
C GLU A 430 -0.68 -12.43 -8.14
N TYR A 431 -0.86 -12.22 -6.84
CA TYR A 431 -0.20 -13.01 -5.80
C TYR A 431 -0.60 -14.50 -5.86
N GLU A 432 -1.88 -14.83 -6.06
CA GLU A 432 -2.33 -16.23 -6.19
C GLU A 432 -1.76 -16.91 -7.46
N ILE A 433 -1.63 -16.17 -8.56
CA ILE A 433 -0.99 -16.67 -9.80
C ILE A 433 0.49 -16.95 -9.58
N LEU A 434 1.21 -16.04 -8.89
CA LEU A 434 2.63 -16.19 -8.61
C LEU A 434 2.92 -17.30 -7.59
N SER A 435 2.10 -17.42 -6.55
CA SER A 435 2.31 -18.37 -5.46
C SER A 435 1.84 -19.78 -5.80
N GLN A 436 0.70 -19.94 -6.49
CA GLN A 436 0.08 -21.24 -6.75
C GLN A 436 -0.52 -21.36 -8.16
N PRO A 437 0.28 -21.30 -9.24
CA PRO A 437 -0.21 -21.30 -10.61
C PRO A 437 -1.02 -22.57 -10.95
N TYR A 438 -0.64 -23.73 -10.44
CA TYR A 438 -1.37 -24.98 -10.70
C TYR A 438 -2.77 -25.02 -10.05
N VAL A 439 -2.95 -24.34 -8.91
CA VAL A 439 -4.27 -24.22 -8.27
C VAL A 439 -5.16 -23.30 -9.12
N VAL A 440 -4.61 -22.19 -9.61
CA VAL A 440 -5.35 -21.30 -10.52
C VAL A 440 -5.73 -22.02 -11.82
N ASP A 441 -4.83 -22.82 -12.41
CA ASP A 441 -5.11 -23.66 -13.59
C ASP A 441 -6.28 -24.61 -13.35
N LEU A 442 -6.24 -25.33 -12.20
CA LEU A 442 -7.30 -26.23 -11.78
C LEU A 442 -8.65 -25.49 -11.72
N LEU A 443 -8.71 -24.32 -11.10
CA LEU A 443 -9.96 -23.56 -10.97
C LEU A 443 -10.50 -23.07 -12.32
N ILE A 444 -9.63 -22.56 -13.20
CA ILE A 444 -10.04 -22.13 -14.55
C ILE A 444 -10.56 -23.34 -15.34
N SER A 445 -9.81 -24.44 -15.35
CA SER A 445 -10.14 -25.65 -16.11
C SER A 445 -11.46 -26.27 -15.67
N LEU A 446 -11.73 -26.35 -14.35
CA LEU A 446 -13.00 -26.87 -13.82
C LEU A 446 -14.17 -25.93 -14.12
N THR A 447 -13.96 -24.62 -14.05
CA THR A 447 -14.98 -23.61 -14.44
C THR A 447 -15.33 -23.73 -15.91
N TYR A 448 -14.30 -23.79 -16.76
CA TYR A 448 -14.42 -23.94 -18.19
C TYR A 448 -15.23 -25.19 -18.56
N CYS A 449 -14.86 -26.33 -17.97
CA CYS A 449 -15.56 -27.61 -18.16
C CYS A 449 -17.04 -27.52 -17.74
N ARG A 450 -17.34 -26.90 -16.59
CA ARG A 450 -18.72 -26.75 -16.12
C ARG A 450 -19.54 -25.84 -17.02
N ALA A 451 -19.01 -24.69 -17.43
CA ALA A 451 -19.67 -23.76 -18.34
C ALA A 451 -19.97 -24.41 -19.68
N LYS A 452 -18.98 -25.08 -20.28
CA LYS A 452 -19.09 -25.78 -21.56
C LYS A 452 -20.06 -26.96 -21.52
N SER A 453 -20.18 -27.64 -20.37
CA SER A 453 -21.18 -28.69 -20.15
C SER A 453 -22.62 -28.17 -19.95
N GLY A 454 -22.82 -26.84 -19.93
CA GLY A 454 -24.11 -26.21 -19.70
C GLY A 454 -24.62 -26.29 -18.26
N ARG A 455 -23.75 -26.64 -17.30
CA ARG A 455 -24.12 -26.85 -15.88
C ARG A 455 -23.73 -25.70 -14.96
N LEU A 456 -23.14 -24.63 -15.49
CA LEU A 456 -22.81 -23.46 -14.69
C LEU A 456 -24.10 -22.72 -14.30
N GLU A 457 -24.27 -22.43 -13.01
CA GLU A 457 -25.49 -21.83 -12.45
C GLU A 457 -25.20 -20.48 -11.80
N ASP A 458 -23.99 -20.33 -11.27
CA ASP A 458 -23.46 -19.10 -10.70
C ASP A 458 -22.63 -18.33 -11.74
N PHE A 459 -22.88 -17.03 -11.83
CA PHE A 459 -22.29 -16.16 -12.85
C PHE A 459 -21.69 -14.91 -12.21
N PRO A 460 -20.66 -14.29 -12.84
CA PRO A 460 -20.08 -13.02 -12.40
C PRO A 460 -21.01 -11.84 -12.73
N THR A 461 -22.19 -11.79 -12.10
CA THR A 461 -23.19 -10.72 -12.32
C THR A 461 -22.95 -9.51 -11.43
N GLY A 462 -23.35 -8.33 -11.89
CA GLY A 462 -23.23 -7.07 -11.14
C GLY A 462 -21.88 -6.35 -11.33
N LEU A 463 -21.07 -6.80 -12.30
CA LEU A 463 -19.76 -6.20 -12.60
C LEU A 463 -19.82 -5.19 -13.75
N GLY A 464 -20.96 -5.05 -14.43
CA GLY A 464 -21.06 -4.19 -15.61
C GLY A 464 -20.17 -4.65 -16.77
N MET A 465 -19.76 -5.92 -16.77
CA MET A 465 -18.86 -6.51 -17.75
C MET A 465 -19.46 -6.42 -19.16
N LYS A 466 -18.67 -5.89 -20.10
CA LYS A 466 -19.04 -5.84 -21.51
C LYS A 466 -18.43 -7.01 -22.27
N VAL A 467 -19.26 -7.73 -22.99
CA VAL A 467 -18.91 -8.98 -23.69
C VAL A 467 -19.35 -8.89 -25.16
N PRO A 468 -18.81 -9.72 -26.06
CA PRO A 468 -19.28 -9.76 -27.43
C PRO A 468 -20.70 -10.32 -27.50
N GLY A 469 -21.66 -9.50 -27.96
CA GLY A 469 -23.07 -9.90 -28.09
C GLY A 469 -23.29 -10.97 -29.17
N GLY A 470 -24.26 -11.87 -28.98
CA GLY A 470 -24.71 -12.86 -29.98
C GLY A 470 -23.69 -13.91 -30.43
N LEU A 471 -22.47 -13.87 -29.89
CA LEU A 471 -21.45 -14.91 -30.03
C LEU A 471 -21.60 -16.02 -28.97
N GLY A 472 -22.49 -15.82 -28.00
CA GLY A 472 -22.85 -16.78 -26.96
C GLY A 472 -23.64 -17.97 -27.52
N TRP A 473 -23.09 -19.17 -27.36
CA TRP A 473 -23.76 -20.44 -27.65
C TRP A 473 -25.19 -20.48 -27.10
N THR A 474 -26.16 -20.87 -27.94
CA THR A 474 -27.38 -21.49 -27.41
C THR A 474 -27.07 -22.97 -27.25
N ILE A 475 -26.71 -23.41 -26.05
CA ILE A 475 -26.71 -24.86 -25.76
C ILE A 475 -28.17 -25.30 -25.93
N LYS A 476 -28.50 -26.05 -27.00
CA LYS A 476 -29.73 -26.85 -26.97
C LYS A 476 -29.57 -27.75 -25.75
N ALA A 477 -30.43 -27.56 -24.74
CA ALA A 477 -30.49 -28.46 -23.59
C ALA A 477 -30.48 -29.89 -24.14
N ASN A 478 -29.43 -30.65 -23.81
CA ASN A 478 -29.34 -32.04 -24.23
C ASN A 478 -30.58 -32.75 -23.71
N LEU A 479 -31.48 -33.02 -24.64
CA LEU A 479 -32.72 -33.75 -24.50
C LEU A 479 -32.39 -35.23 -24.40
N GLU A 480 -31.56 -35.65 -23.44
CA GLU A 480 -31.28 -37.07 -23.22
C GLU A 480 -31.28 -37.42 -21.72
N ARG A 481 -32.50 -37.55 -21.18
CA ARG A 481 -33.00 -38.70 -20.37
C ARG A 481 -34.30 -38.43 -19.58
N ASN A 482 -35.08 -37.41 -19.93
CA ASN A 482 -36.46 -37.32 -19.43
C ASN A 482 -37.39 -38.23 -20.25
N TYR A 483 -37.31 -39.55 -20.05
CA TYR A 483 -38.54 -40.34 -20.04
C TYR A 483 -39.25 -39.98 -18.74
N TYR A 484 -40.52 -39.56 -18.83
CA TYR A 484 -41.37 -38.97 -17.78
C TYR A 484 -41.28 -37.45 -17.62
N ASN A 485 -42.07 -36.71 -18.41
CA ASN A 485 -43.36 -36.12 -17.98
C ASN A 485 -43.82 -35.02 -18.99
N PRO A 486 -44.81 -35.26 -19.87
CA PRO A 486 -45.28 -34.27 -20.83
C PRO A 486 -46.40 -33.42 -20.22
N SER A 487 -46.09 -32.61 -19.22
CA SER A 487 -47.03 -31.60 -18.73
C SER A 487 -46.30 -30.52 -17.95
N ASN A 488 -45.64 -29.60 -18.65
CA ASN A 488 -45.50 -28.22 -18.19
C ASN A 488 -45.24 -27.31 -19.38
N GLN A 489 -46.01 -26.23 -19.43
CA GLN A 489 -46.02 -25.22 -20.48
C GLN A 489 -44.60 -24.70 -20.74
N GLN A 490 -44.18 -24.73 -22.01
CA GLN A 490 -42.98 -24.03 -22.45
C GLN A 490 -43.15 -22.54 -22.14
N PRO A 491 -42.23 -21.90 -21.39
CA PRO A 491 -42.22 -20.45 -21.30
C PRO A 491 -42.00 -19.89 -22.71
N ALA A 492 -42.78 -18.88 -23.09
CA ALA A 492 -42.61 -18.18 -24.36
C ALA A 492 -41.14 -17.73 -24.53
N LEU A 493 -40.52 -18.13 -25.65
CA LEU A 493 -39.20 -17.68 -26.06
C LEU A 493 -39.17 -16.15 -26.05
N ARG A 494 -38.39 -15.55 -25.14
CA ARG A 494 -38.09 -14.12 -25.21
C ARG A 494 -37.38 -13.84 -26.55
N PRO A 495 -37.66 -12.71 -27.22
CA PRO A 495 -36.93 -12.33 -28.43
C PRO A 495 -35.43 -12.24 -28.11
N LYS A 496 -34.61 -12.95 -28.90
CA LYS A 496 -33.16 -12.98 -28.76
C LYS A 496 -32.56 -11.56 -28.91
N PRO A 497 -31.54 -11.17 -28.13
CA PRO A 497 -30.78 -9.98 -28.43
C PRO A 497 -30.06 -10.20 -29.78
N THR A 498 -30.50 -9.49 -30.82
CA THR A 498 -29.86 -9.50 -32.13
C THR A 498 -28.52 -8.79 -31.99
N ALA A 499 -27.41 -9.51 -32.04
CA ALA A 499 -26.10 -8.88 -32.11
C ALA A 499 -25.94 -8.12 -33.42
N THR A 500 -25.44 -6.89 -33.32
CA THR A 500 -25.09 -6.09 -34.49
C THR A 500 -23.74 -6.58 -35.02
N PHE A 501 -23.75 -7.17 -36.22
CA PHE A 501 -22.53 -7.58 -36.92
C PHE A 501 -22.12 -6.47 -37.89
N TYR A 502 -20.83 -6.15 -37.92
CA TYR A 502 -20.24 -5.21 -38.87
C TYR A 502 -19.37 -5.95 -39.87
N THR A 503 -19.34 -5.50 -41.12
CA THR A 503 -18.49 -6.07 -42.17
C THR A 503 -17.30 -5.17 -42.45
N ALA A 504 -16.10 -5.74 -42.62
CA ALA A 504 -14.88 -4.99 -42.91
C ALA A 504 -13.88 -5.84 -43.73
N GLU A 505 -12.98 -5.18 -44.45
CA GLU A 505 -11.82 -5.82 -45.07
C GLU A 505 -10.64 -5.83 -44.07
N LEU A 506 -10.19 -7.02 -43.68
CA LEU A 506 -9.04 -7.21 -42.80
C LEU A 506 -7.77 -7.41 -43.62
N ASN A 507 -6.81 -6.50 -43.47
CA ASN A 507 -5.42 -6.74 -43.87
C ASN A 507 -4.67 -7.40 -42.72
N SER A 508 -4.44 -8.71 -42.84
CA SER A 508 -3.79 -9.51 -41.80
C SER A 508 -2.28 -9.27 -41.65
N ALA A 509 -1.63 -8.59 -42.60
CA ALA A 509 -0.21 -8.23 -42.51
C ALA A 509 0.00 -6.91 -41.75
N SER A 510 -0.87 -5.92 -41.95
CA SER A 510 -0.82 -4.62 -41.26
C SER A 510 -1.70 -4.53 -40.01
N LEU A 511 -2.53 -5.56 -39.73
CA LEU A 511 -3.51 -5.56 -38.64
C LEU A 511 -4.46 -4.35 -38.72
N GLU A 512 -5.02 -4.14 -39.90
CA GLU A 512 -5.94 -3.05 -40.21
C GLU A 512 -7.29 -3.59 -40.68
N LEU A 513 -8.37 -3.03 -40.16
CA LEU A 513 -9.74 -3.25 -40.63
C LEU A 513 -10.24 -2.02 -41.38
N ARG A 514 -10.65 -2.20 -42.64
CA ARG A 514 -11.25 -1.15 -43.47
C ARG A 514 -12.76 -1.36 -43.55
N VAL A 515 -13.53 -0.39 -43.08
CA VAL A 515 -15.00 -0.49 -43.01
C VAL A 515 -15.66 0.15 -44.23
N ASP A 516 -16.77 -0.44 -44.69
CA ASP A 516 -17.54 0.02 -45.87
C ASP A 516 -18.32 1.32 -45.63
N ASP A 517 -18.65 2.02 -46.72
CA ASP A 517 -19.24 3.37 -46.76
C ASP A 517 -20.60 3.52 -46.03
N ASN A 518 -21.36 2.44 -45.87
CA ASN A 518 -22.76 2.49 -45.41
C ASN A 518 -22.96 2.15 -43.91
N GLU A 519 -21.93 1.70 -43.19
CA GLU A 519 -22.03 1.28 -41.79
C GLU A 519 -20.83 1.80 -40.98
N ARG A 520 -20.96 2.96 -40.31
CA ARG A 520 -19.95 3.42 -39.34
C ARG A 520 -20.19 2.76 -37.97
N PRO A 521 -19.34 1.82 -37.52
CA PRO A 521 -19.47 1.21 -36.20
C PRO A 521 -19.18 2.24 -35.10
N PRO A 522 -19.89 2.20 -33.96
CA PRO A 522 -19.67 3.12 -32.84
C PRO A 522 -18.44 2.73 -32.00
N LEU A 523 -17.30 2.52 -32.66
CA LEU A 523 -16.04 2.11 -32.03
C LEU A 523 -15.27 3.31 -31.46
N LYS A 524 -14.60 3.08 -30.34
CA LYS A 524 -13.64 4.01 -29.72
C LYS A 524 -12.30 3.33 -29.55
N VAL A 525 -11.24 4.14 -29.49
CA VAL A 525 -9.89 3.67 -29.14
C VAL A 525 -9.95 3.00 -27.77
N GLY A 526 -9.44 1.78 -27.69
CA GLY A 526 -9.44 0.94 -26.50
C GLY A 526 -10.59 -0.07 -26.40
N ASP A 527 -11.60 0.00 -27.28
CA ASP A 527 -12.66 -1.00 -27.34
C ASP A 527 -12.11 -2.36 -27.80
N TRP A 528 -12.79 -3.43 -27.36
CA TRP A 528 -12.48 -4.79 -27.78
C TRP A 528 -13.47 -5.28 -28.83
N ILE A 529 -12.95 -6.04 -29.80
CA ILE A 529 -13.74 -6.62 -30.89
C ILE A 529 -13.45 -8.11 -31.06
N ALA A 530 -14.44 -8.85 -31.52
CA ALA A 530 -14.32 -10.24 -31.95
C ALA A 530 -14.56 -10.33 -33.46
N ILE A 531 -13.56 -10.80 -34.21
CA ILE A 531 -13.55 -10.92 -35.67
C ILE A 531 -13.78 -12.38 -36.05
N MET A 532 -14.59 -12.61 -37.07
CA MET A 532 -15.06 -13.90 -37.56
C MET A 532 -14.99 -13.97 -39.10
N GLY A 533 -15.21 -15.15 -39.66
CA GLY A 533 -15.32 -15.36 -41.12
C GLY A 533 -14.08 -15.98 -41.76
N PHE A 534 -13.25 -16.68 -41.00
CA PHE A 534 -11.98 -17.25 -41.47
C PHE A 534 -12.10 -18.62 -42.17
N GLU A 535 -13.32 -19.12 -42.47
CA GLU A 535 -13.56 -20.52 -42.90
C GLU A 535 -13.98 -20.72 -44.39
N SER A 536 -13.88 -19.73 -45.28
CA SER A 536 -14.40 -19.86 -46.66
C SER A 536 -13.46 -20.54 -47.68
N ASP A 537 -12.52 -21.40 -47.27
CA ASP A 537 -11.50 -21.96 -48.18
C ASP A 537 -11.57 -23.49 -48.32
N LYS A 538 -12.78 -24.07 -48.33
CA LYS A 538 -12.99 -25.49 -48.69
C LYS A 538 -14.04 -25.68 -49.78
N ASP A 539 -13.52 -26.17 -50.90
CA ASP A 539 -14.15 -26.95 -51.97
C ASP A 539 -15.17 -26.24 -52.88
N THR A 540 -14.64 -25.51 -53.87
CA THR A 540 -15.29 -25.29 -55.16
C THR A 540 -15.47 -26.63 -55.89
N ASN A 541 -16.46 -27.42 -55.49
CA ASN A 541 -17.03 -28.46 -56.35
C ASN A 541 -18.40 -28.92 -55.83
N ALA A 542 -19.42 -28.08 -55.97
CA ALA A 542 -20.81 -28.53 -56.06
C ALA A 542 -21.66 -27.48 -56.76
N ASN A 543 -21.99 -27.76 -58.03
CA ASN A 543 -23.09 -27.13 -58.73
C ASN A 543 -24.38 -27.31 -57.92
N ASN A 544 -24.93 -26.24 -57.38
CA ASN A 544 -26.38 -26.04 -57.31
C ASN A 544 -26.69 -24.57 -57.09
N ALA A 545 -27.03 -23.91 -58.21
CA ALA A 545 -27.71 -22.65 -58.21
C ALA A 545 -29.13 -22.85 -57.65
N ASN A 546 -29.41 -22.26 -56.49
CA ASN A 546 -30.70 -21.66 -56.17
C ASN A 546 -30.50 -20.68 -55.01
N ALA A 547 -30.41 -19.41 -55.38
CA ALA A 547 -30.56 -18.30 -54.47
C ALA A 547 -32.01 -18.25 -53.98
N ASN A 548 -32.21 -18.30 -52.67
CA ASN A 548 -33.18 -17.48 -51.96
C ASN A 548 -32.90 -17.52 -50.45
N ASP A 549 -32.93 -16.32 -49.87
CA ASP A 549 -33.24 -16.01 -48.47
C ASP A 549 -32.27 -16.41 -47.33
N SER A 550 -31.59 -15.36 -46.82
CA SER A 550 -31.63 -14.92 -45.41
C SER A 550 -31.34 -15.91 -44.27
N ASN A 551 -30.76 -17.07 -44.56
CA ASN A 551 -30.17 -17.96 -43.57
C ASN A 551 -28.65 -18.01 -43.75
N LEU A 552 -27.94 -17.17 -42.98
CA LEU A 552 -26.53 -17.42 -42.69
C LEU A 552 -26.50 -18.67 -41.79
N TYR A 553 -26.56 -19.85 -42.40
CA TYR A 553 -26.39 -21.14 -41.76
C TYR A 553 -24.99 -21.18 -41.12
N LEU A 554 -24.91 -20.80 -39.85
CA LEU A 554 -23.86 -21.25 -38.96
C LEU A 554 -24.08 -22.77 -38.82
N TYR A 555 -23.25 -23.54 -39.51
CA TYR A 555 -23.34 -24.99 -39.67
C TYR A 555 -23.95 -25.73 -38.46
N ASN A 556 -25.05 -26.44 -38.71
CA ASN A 556 -25.51 -27.55 -37.86
C ASN A 556 -24.44 -28.66 -37.87
N TYR A 557 -23.42 -28.56 -37.03
CA TYR A 557 -22.67 -29.73 -36.56
C TYR A 557 -23.26 -30.17 -35.23
N MET A 558 -24.25 -31.07 -35.30
CA MET A 558 -24.96 -31.64 -34.16
C MET A 558 -24.09 -32.55 -33.26
N ASP A 559 -22.81 -32.75 -33.53
CA ASP A 559 -21.98 -33.72 -32.77
C ASP A 559 -20.54 -33.27 -32.46
N MET A 560 -20.17 -31.99 -32.68
CA MET A 560 -18.81 -31.52 -32.39
C MET A 560 -18.81 -30.32 -31.42
N PRO A 561 -18.08 -30.41 -30.29
CA PRO A 561 -18.06 -29.36 -29.27
C PRO A 561 -17.29 -28.09 -29.70
N PRO A 562 -17.61 -26.93 -29.09
CA PRO A 562 -17.00 -25.62 -29.37
C PRO A 562 -15.48 -25.63 -29.38
N SER A 563 -14.80 -25.29 -30.47
CA SER A 563 -13.33 -25.14 -30.43
C SER A 563 -12.84 -23.68 -30.46
N GLY A 564 -13.72 -22.69 -30.63
CA GLY A 564 -13.28 -21.29 -30.85
C GLY A 564 -12.33 -21.13 -32.05
N LYS A 565 -12.30 -22.12 -32.94
CA LYS A 565 -11.41 -22.12 -34.11
C LYS A 565 -11.96 -21.09 -35.09
N GLY A 566 -11.08 -20.20 -35.56
CA GLY A 566 -11.45 -19.18 -36.54
C GLY A 566 -12.17 -17.95 -35.96
N GLN A 567 -11.80 -17.50 -34.75
CA GLN A 567 -12.17 -16.17 -34.23
C GLN A 567 -10.92 -15.44 -33.74
N TRP A 568 -10.82 -14.15 -34.03
CA TRP A 568 -9.74 -13.29 -33.53
C TRP A 568 -10.32 -12.28 -32.54
N HIS A 569 -9.70 -12.17 -31.38
CA HIS A 569 -10.04 -11.15 -30.39
C HIS A 569 -8.91 -10.14 -30.33
N SER A 570 -9.24 -8.87 -30.54
CA SER A 570 -8.26 -7.77 -30.59
C SER A 570 -8.81 -6.51 -29.95
N ARG A 571 -7.89 -5.66 -29.49
CA ARG A 571 -8.16 -4.33 -28.98
C ARG A 571 -7.97 -3.29 -30.08
N VAL A 572 -8.85 -2.31 -30.17
CA VAL A 572 -8.73 -1.18 -31.10
C VAL A 572 -7.64 -0.23 -30.58
N GLN A 573 -6.60 0.00 -31.38
CA GLN A 573 -5.45 0.83 -31.03
C GLN A 573 -5.59 2.26 -31.57
N LEU A 574 -5.96 2.41 -32.84
CA LEU A 574 -6.19 3.69 -33.49
C LEU A 574 -7.38 3.60 -34.45
N ILE A 575 -8.04 4.74 -34.68
CA ILE A 575 -9.15 4.87 -35.63
C ILE A 575 -8.86 6.09 -36.50
N ASP A 576 -8.46 5.85 -37.75
CA ASP A 576 -8.17 6.86 -38.75
C ASP A 576 -9.27 6.85 -39.82
N ASP A 577 -10.35 7.59 -39.55
CA ASP A 577 -11.59 7.68 -40.33
C ASP A 577 -12.26 6.31 -40.61
N ARG A 578 -11.76 5.56 -41.59
CA ARG A 578 -12.29 4.26 -42.04
C ARG A 578 -11.36 3.09 -41.78
N ILE A 579 -10.12 3.38 -41.35
CA ILE A 579 -9.10 2.38 -41.06
C ILE A 579 -9.01 2.24 -39.55
N ILE A 580 -9.25 1.03 -39.07
CA ILE A 580 -9.16 0.69 -37.65
C ILE A 580 -7.91 -0.16 -37.48
N HIS A 581 -6.93 0.35 -36.73
CA HIS A 581 -5.74 -0.40 -36.35
C HIS A 581 -6.05 -1.24 -35.11
N ILE A 582 -5.72 -2.53 -35.16
CA ILE A 582 -6.01 -3.47 -34.08
C ILE A 582 -4.74 -4.07 -33.50
N SER A 583 -4.77 -4.43 -32.22
CA SER A 583 -3.69 -5.16 -31.57
C SER A 583 -3.53 -6.56 -32.18
N SER A 584 -2.36 -7.16 -31.92
CA SER A 584 -2.09 -8.55 -32.30
C SER A 584 -3.23 -9.46 -31.84
N PRO A 585 -3.83 -10.25 -32.76
CA PRO A 585 -4.99 -11.05 -32.42
C PRO A 585 -4.62 -12.18 -31.48
N ILE A 586 -5.48 -12.42 -30.50
CA ILE A 586 -5.37 -13.60 -29.64
C ILE A 586 -5.86 -14.80 -30.45
N ASN A 587 -4.93 -15.61 -30.98
CA ASN A 587 -5.24 -16.78 -31.79
C ASN A 587 -5.26 -18.07 -30.96
N TYR A 588 -6.36 -18.80 -31.00
CA TYR A 588 -6.51 -20.10 -30.35
C TYR A 588 -5.64 -21.19 -30.98
N SER A 589 -5.31 -21.12 -32.28
CA SER A 589 -4.54 -22.19 -32.95
C SER A 589 -3.05 -22.18 -32.63
N ASP A 590 -2.48 -21.01 -32.35
CA ASP A 590 -1.01 -20.85 -32.24
C ASP A 590 -0.51 -21.05 -30.81
N LEU A 591 -1.39 -20.96 -29.80
CA LEU A 591 -1.03 -21.25 -28.43
C LEU A 591 -1.00 -22.76 -28.11
N VAL A 592 -1.50 -23.63 -29.02
CA VAL A 592 -1.51 -25.10 -28.85
C VAL A 592 -0.38 -25.78 -29.64
N ALA A 593 0.27 -25.08 -30.56
CA ALA A 593 1.42 -25.60 -31.30
C ALA A 593 2.66 -24.74 -31.00
N GLY A 594 3.59 -25.29 -30.21
CA GLY A 594 4.92 -24.72 -30.08
C GLY A 594 5.55 -24.43 -31.46
N PRO A 595 6.53 -23.51 -31.53
CA PRO A 595 7.01 -22.97 -32.80
C PRO A 595 7.52 -24.10 -33.70
N LYS A 596 6.78 -24.40 -34.78
CA LYS A 596 7.29 -25.28 -35.83
C LYS A 596 8.36 -24.52 -36.60
N LYS A 597 9.62 -24.75 -36.22
CA LYS A 597 10.76 -24.40 -37.07
C LYS A 597 10.66 -25.20 -38.37
N GLY A 598 10.37 -24.49 -39.45
CA GLY A 598 10.58 -24.99 -40.81
C GLY A 598 9.30 -25.29 -41.58
N GLU A 599 8.56 -24.26 -41.97
CA GLU A 599 7.86 -24.31 -43.26
C GLU A 599 8.25 -23.07 -44.07
N SER A 600 9.15 -23.33 -45.01
CA SER A 600 9.56 -22.47 -46.11
C SER A 600 8.38 -21.89 -46.86
N GLN A 601 8.41 -20.57 -47.01
CA GLN A 601 7.55 -19.77 -47.88
C GLN A 601 7.34 -20.43 -49.24
N LYS A 602 6.10 -20.78 -49.56
CA LYS A 602 5.59 -20.87 -50.94
C LYS A 602 4.09 -20.57 -50.97
N GLY A 603 3.75 -19.43 -51.57
CA GLY A 603 2.38 -19.05 -51.93
C GLY A 603 2.00 -17.66 -51.42
N LYS A 604 2.01 -16.65 -52.31
CA LYS A 604 1.25 -15.40 -52.10
C LYS A 604 -0.23 -15.79 -52.02
N LYS A 605 -0.79 -15.89 -50.81
CA LYS A 605 -2.24 -15.87 -50.57
C LYS A 605 -2.63 -14.45 -50.14
N ASP A 606 -3.76 -13.97 -50.65
CA ASP A 606 -4.28 -12.63 -50.41
C ASP A 606 -4.23 -12.25 -48.92
N THR A 607 -3.50 -11.17 -48.61
CA THR A 607 -3.34 -10.65 -47.24
C THR A 607 -4.59 -9.95 -46.73
N VAL A 608 -5.49 -9.58 -47.64
CA VAL A 608 -6.74 -8.86 -47.40
C VAL A 608 -7.92 -9.81 -47.57
N ARG A 609 -8.80 -9.87 -46.57
CA ARG A 609 -9.99 -10.74 -46.57
C ARG A 609 -11.20 -10.02 -45.97
N THR A 610 -12.39 -10.23 -46.52
CA THR A 610 -13.63 -9.71 -45.92
C THR A 610 -13.97 -10.52 -44.68
N VAL A 611 -14.18 -9.84 -43.56
CA VAL A 611 -14.51 -10.41 -42.26
C VAL A 611 -15.76 -9.76 -41.69
N LYS A 612 -16.37 -10.43 -40.71
CA LYS A 612 -17.39 -9.83 -39.85
C LYS A 612 -16.84 -9.65 -38.45
N PHE A 613 -17.20 -8.58 -37.76
CA PHE A 613 -16.81 -8.40 -36.36
C PHE A 613 -17.96 -7.88 -35.49
N VAL A 614 -17.82 -8.11 -34.19
CA VAL A 614 -18.75 -7.66 -33.13
C VAL A 614 -17.96 -6.91 -32.06
N ILE A 615 -18.58 -5.90 -31.47
CA ILE A 615 -18.01 -5.06 -30.42
C ILE A 615 -18.31 -5.67 -29.05
N TYR A 616 -17.41 -5.51 -28.08
CA TYR A 616 -17.67 -5.82 -26.68
C TYR A 616 -18.53 -4.71 -26.04
N ASP A 617 -19.80 -4.65 -26.41
CA ASP A 617 -20.76 -3.64 -25.94
C ASP A 617 -21.97 -4.22 -25.19
N GLN A 618 -22.21 -5.53 -25.34
CA GLN A 618 -23.29 -6.23 -24.67
C GLN A 618 -23.00 -6.36 -23.17
N ASN A 619 -23.91 -5.88 -22.32
CA ASN A 619 -23.80 -6.07 -20.88
C ASN A 619 -24.11 -7.53 -20.53
N PHE A 620 -23.17 -8.20 -19.86
CA PHE A 620 -23.27 -9.59 -19.43
C PHE A 620 -24.47 -9.85 -18.51
N ASP A 621 -24.84 -8.89 -17.67
CA ASP A 621 -25.96 -9.04 -16.73
C ASP A 621 -27.32 -9.17 -17.43
N LYS A 622 -27.42 -8.63 -18.65
CA LYS A 622 -28.64 -8.67 -19.47
C LYS A 622 -28.79 -9.95 -20.28
N LEU A 623 -27.76 -10.79 -20.34
CA LEU A 623 -27.80 -12.08 -21.02
C LEU A 623 -28.63 -13.10 -20.24
N ASP A 624 -29.26 -14.04 -20.95
CA ASP A 624 -29.87 -15.20 -20.31
C ASP A 624 -28.80 -16.19 -19.82
N ASP A 625 -29.18 -17.12 -18.94
CA ASP A 625 -28.23 -18.05 -18.32
C ASP A 625 -27.56 -19.00 -19.34
N ASN A 626 -28.22 -19.32 -20.45
CA ASN A 626 -27.61 -20.12 -21.51
C ASN A 626 -26.59 -19.33 -22.30
N GLU A 627 -26.89 -18.07 -22.63
CA GLU A 627 -25.97 -17.14 -23.26
C GLU A 627 -24.75 -16.91 -22.37
N LYS A 628 -24.95 -16.70 -21.06
CA LYS A 628 -23.85 -16.56 -20.08
C LYS A 628 -22.94 -17.79 -20.06
N ARG A 629 -23.52 -19.01 -20.05
CA ARG A 629 -22.76 -20.29 -20.16
C ARG A 629 -21.93 -20.37 -21.43
N GLY A 630 -22.43 -19.85 -22.55
CA GLY A 630 -21.73 -19.84 -23.83
C GLY A 630 -20.60 -18.81 -23.91
N VAL A 631 -20.82 -17.61 -23.35
CA VAL A 631 -19.86 -16.50 -23.41
C VAL A 631 -18.65 -16.72 -22.49
N ILE A 632 -18.83 -17.34 -21.32
CA ILE A 632 -17.72 -17.55 -20.37
C ILE A 632 -16.55 -18.34 -20.99
N PRO A 633 -16.75 -19.53 -21.59
CA PRO A 633 -15.68 -20.27 -22.26
C PRO A 633 -15.04 -19.49 -23.42
N LEU A 634 -15.83 -18.70 -24.16
CA LEU A 634 -15.32 -17.87 -25.24
C LEU A 634 -14.31 -16.84 -24.74
N ILE A 635 -14.62 -16.16 -23.63
CA ILE A 635 -13.74 -15.18 -23.02
C ILE A 635 -12.54 -15.86 -22.35
N LEU A 636 -12.74 -17.00 -21.67
CA LEU A 636 -11.63 -17.76 -21.07
C LEU A 636 -10.62 -18.26 -22.10
N ASN A 637 -11.06 -18.54 -23.33
CA ASN A 637 -10.16 -18.90 -24.43
C ASN A 637 -9.21 -17.75 -24.82
N THR A 638 -9.52 -16.49 -24.47
CA THR A 638 -8.65 -15.35 -24.76
C THR A 638 -7.60 -15.12 -23.68
N LEU A 639 -7.66 -15.81 -22.54
CA LEU A 639 -6.65 -15.68 -21.50
C LEU A 639 -5.33 -16.31 -21.96
N PRO A 640 -4.16 -15.66 -21.72
CA PRO A 640 -2.86 -16.29 -21.92
C PRO A 640 -2.65 -17.47 -20.96
N SER A 641 -1.59 -18.26 -21.20
CA SER A 641 -1.18 -19.29 -20.25
C SER A 641 -0.73 -18.67 -18.92
N LEU A 642 -0.90 -19.41 -17.83
CA LEU A 642 -0.44 -18.94 -16.51
C LEU A 642 1.08 -18.74 -16.45
N GLU A 643 1.83 -19.47 -17.28
CA GLU A 643 3.27 -19.29 -17.41
C GLU A 643 3.60 -17.92 -18.03
N ALA A 644 2.87 -17.49 -19.07
CA ALA A 644 3.01 -16.17 -19.65
C ALA A 644 2.56 -15.06 -18.68
N MET A 645 1.49 -15.28 -17.91
CA MET A 645 1.07 -14.35 -16.84
C MET A 645 2.14 -14.22 -15.76
N THR A 646 2.71 -15.34 -15.30
CA THR A 646 3.78 -15.36 -14.30
C THR A 646 5.02 -14.63 -14.81
N GLN A 647 5.42 -14.86 -16.05
CA GLN A 647 6.54 -14.16 -16.68
C GLN A 647 6.29 -12.65 -16.76
N TYR A 648 5.10 -12.23 -17.21
CA TYR A 648 4.73 -10.81 -17.27
C TYR A 648 4.79 -10.15 -15.89
N LEU A 649 4.22 -10.80 -14.86
CA LEU A 649 4.22 -10.28 -13.49
C LEU A 649 5.65 -10.19 -12.90
N ASN A 650 6.53 -11.12 -13.25
CA ASN A 650 7.93 -11.10 -12.80
C ASN A 650 8.82 -10.12 -13.59
N MET A 651 8.47 -9.78 -14.83
CA MET A 651 9.21 -8.82 -15.65
C MET A 651 8.92 -7.37 -15.28
N ALA A 652 7.77 -7.09 -14.67
CA ALA A 652 7.41 -5.77 -14.19
C ALA A 652 8.16 -5.43 -12.89
N SER A 653 8.87 -4.30 -12.87
CA SER A 653 9.70 -3.83 -11.74
C SER A 653 8.91 -3.62 -10.43
N ASP A 654 7.58 -3.54 -10.53
CA ASP A 654 6.63 -3.38 -9.43
C ASP A 654 5.77 -4.64 -9.18
N GLY A 655 6.18 -5.83 -9.63
CA GLY A 655 5.39 -7.06 -9.47
C GLY A 655 4.16 -7.17 -10.37
N GLY A 656 3.96 -6.21 -11.29
CA GLY A 656 3.03 -6.28 -12.42
C GLY A 656 1.54 -6.26 -12.04
N SER A 657 0.73 -5.66 -12.88
CA SER A 657 -0.73 -5.74 -12.77
C SER A 657 -1.29 -6.29 -14.08
N LEU A 658 -2.06 -7.37 -14.03
CA LEU A 658 -2.68 -7.93 -15.23
C LEU A 658 -3.65 -6.91 -15.88
N ALA A 659 -4.16 -5.94 -15.12
CA ALA A 659 -4.99 -4.86 -15.65
C ALA A 659 -4.21 -3.88 -16.55
N LEU A 660 -2.88 -3.84 -16.44
CA LEU A 660 -2.01 -3.06 -17.32
C LEU A 660 -1.67 -3.80 -18.62
N TRP A 661 -1.90 -5.12 -18.70
CA TRP A 661 -1.71 -5.93 -19.91
C TRP A 661 -2.88 -5.80 -20.90
N LYS A 662 -3.26 -4.55 -21.19
CA LYS A 662 -4.48 -4.18 -21.91
C LYS A 662 -4.55 -4.70 -23.35
N ASP A 663 -3.42 -5.06 -23.95
CA ASP A 663 -3.37 -5.52 -25.33
C ASP A 663 -3.58 -7.03 -25.47
N LEU A 664 -3.46 -7.81 -24.38
CA LEU A 664 -3.61 -9.26 -24.38
C LEU A 664 -4.75 -9.75 -23.47
N ILE A 665 -5.09 -9.03 -22.41
CA ILE A 665 -6.16 -9.40 -21.50
C ILE A 665 -7.26 -8.35 -21.57
N SER A 666 -8.44 -8.76 -22.06
CA SER A 666 -9.63 -7.90 -22.04
C SER A 666 -10.14 -7.69 -20.62
N PRO A 667 -10.78 -6.55 -20.30
CA PRO A 667 -11.38 -6.32 -18.99
C PRO A 667 -12.34 -7.44 -18.57
N ALA A 668 -13.16 -7.92 -19.51
CA ALA A 668 -14.07 -9.04 -19.28
C ALA A 668 -13.35 -10.36 -18.93
N ALA A 669 -12.23 -10.65 -19.59
CA ALA A 669 -11.44 -11.83 -19.26
C ALA A 669 -10.80 -11.73 -17.88
N LEU A 670 -10.32 -10.54 -17.52
CA LEU A 670 -9.77 -10.29 -16.18
C LEU A 670 -10.84 -10.40 -15.09
N ASP A 671 -12.05 -9.88 -15.32
CA ASP A 671 -13.16 -9.94 -14.36
C ASP A 671 -13.65 -11.38 -14.13
N ILE A 672 -13.76 -12.18 -15.20
CA ILE A 672 -14.08 -13.62 -15.07
C ILE A 672 -12.98 -14.35 -14.31
N LEU A 673 -11.70 -14.08 -14.61
CA LEU A 673 -10.58 -14.70 -13.91
C LEU A 673 -10.58 -14.34 -12.41
N ARG A 674 -10.79 -13.06 -12.07
CA ARG A 674 -10.95 -12.60 -10.69
C ARG A 674 -12.10 -13.35 -10.01
N TRP A 675 -13.26 -13.43 -10.65
CA TRP A 675 -14.41 -14.15 -10.10
C TRP A 675 -14.14 -15.64 -9.86
N ILE A 676 -13.43 -16.33 -10.76
CA ILE A 676 -13.07 -17.75 -10.60
C ILE A 676 -12.25 -17.97 -9.33
N VAL A 677 -11.21 -17.15 -9.12
CA VAL A 677 -10.33 -17.27 -7.95
C VAL A 677 -11.07 -16.83 -6.68
N ALA A 678 -11.76 -15.69 -6.76
CA ALA A 678 -12.52 -15.07 -5.67
C ALA A 678 -13.68 -15.91 -5.13
N SER A 679 -14.38 -16.61 -6.01
CA SER A 679 -15.54 -17.42 -5.64
C SER A 679 -15.14 -18.68 -4.87
N ASN A 680 -13.87 -19.11 -4.95
CA ASN A 680 -13.36 -20.21 -4.16
C ASN A 680 -12.91 -19.75 -2.78
N ARG A 681 -13.67 -20.14 -1.74
CA ARG A 681 -13.37 -19.85 -0.34
C ARG A 681 -12.59 -20.95 0.38
N SER A 682 -12.28 -22.05 -0.32
CA SER A 682 -11.45 -23.13 0.21
C SER A 682 -9.97 -22.82 0.00
N PHE A 683 -9.15 -23.20 0.98
CA PHE A 683 -7.70 -23.13 0.84
C PHE A 683 -7.18 -24.45 0.29
N ILE A 684 -6.77 -24.42 -0.98
CA ILE A 684 -6.22 -25.55 -1.72
C ILE A 684 -4.71 -25.35 -1.84
N MET A 685 -3.93 -26.41 -1.69
CA MET A 685 -2.50 -26.41 -1.99
C MET A 685 -2.14 -27.60 -2.86
N LEU A 686 -1.16 -27.40 -3.74
CA LEU A 686 -0.51 -28.49 -4.44
C LEU A 686 0.53 -29.11 -3.49
N ASP A 687 0.43 -30.41 -3.25
CA ASP A 687 1.46 -31.17 -2.53
C ASP A 687 2.42 -31.81 -3.56
N GLY A 688 3.72 -31.67 -3.33
CA GLY A 688 4.79 -32.09 -4.24
C GLY A 688 6.17 -32.08 -3.57
N ASP A 689 7.22 -31.73 -4.33
CA ASP A 689 8.61 -31.75 -3.84
C ASP A 689 8.90 -30.71 -2.76
N ASP A 690 8.15 -29.61 -2.73
CA ASP A 690 8.32 -28.54 -1.73
C ASP A 690 7.74 -28.89 -0.35
N ASN A 691 6.84 -29.88 -0.30
CA ASN A 691 6.09 -30.29 0.88
C ASN A 691 5.78 -31.81 0.87
N PRO A 692 6.82 -32.66 0.76
CA PRO A 692 6.68 -34.09 0.51
C PRO A 692 6.07 -34.86 1.68
N GLU A 693 6.10 -34.31 2.90
CA GLU A 693 5.49 -34.87 4.10
C GLU A 693 3.95 -34.91 4.06
N HIS A 694 3.34 -34.19 3.12
CA HIS A 694 1.89 -34.14 2.94
C HIS A 694 1.36 -35.10 1.87
N LEU A 695 2.25 -35.66 1.04
CA LEU A 695 1.89 -36.60 -0.01
C LEU A 695 1.31 -37.88 0.58
N VAL A 696 0.17 -38.30 0.04
CA VAL A 696 -0.44 -39.60 0.35
C VAL A 696 0.31 -40.68 -0.46
N PRO A 697 0.97 -41.65 0.21
CA PRO A 697 1.68 -42.73 -0.48
C PRO A 697 0.73 -43.66 -1.26
N GLY A 698 1.22 -44.28 -2.34
CA GLY A 698 0.42 -45.21 -3.15
C GLY A 698 -0.54 -44.56 -4.15
N MET A 699 -0.37 -43.26 -4.38
CA MET A 699 -1.13 -42.44 -5.33
C MET A 699 -0.27 -42.01 -6.53
N GLU A 700 0.67 -42.87 -6.95
CA GLU A 700 1.54 -42.59 -8.11
C GLU A 700 0.70 -42.39 -9.39
N GLY A 701 1.08 -41.38 -10.19
CA GLY A 701 0.35 -41.02 -11.41
C GLY A 701 -0.82 -40.05 -11.21
N TYR A 702 -1.04 -39.58 -9.98
CA TYR A 702 -2.01 -38.53 -9.65
C TYR A 702 -1.32 -37.32 -9.04
N VAL A 703 -1.69 -36.13 -9.53
CA VAL A 703 -1.36 -34.86 -8.90
C VAL A 703 -2.21 -34.70 -7.65
N GLN A 704 -1.59 -34.37 -6.52
CA GLN A 704 -2.26 -34.33 -5.23
C GLN A 704 -2.52 -32.88 -4.81
N PHE A 705 -3.79 -32.48 -4.81
CA PHE A 705 -4.21 -31.21 -4.23
C PHE A 705 -4.81 -31.48 -2.85
N ARG A 706 -4.29 -30.80 -1.83
CA ARG A 706 -4.83 -30.86 -0.48
C ARG A 706 -5.75 -29.69 -0.24
N LEU A 707 -6.96 -29.98 0.24
CA LEU A 707 -7.92 -28.99 0.70
C LEU A 707 -7.66 -28.77 2.19
N VAL A 708 -6.70 -27.90 2.47
CA VAL A 708 -6.20 -27.59 3.83
C VAL A 708 -7.35 -27.15 4.72
N GLN A 709 -8.23 -26.31 4.18
CA GLN A 709 -9.45 -25.87 4.84
C GLN A 709 -10.56 -25.64 3.80
N GLY A 710 -11.77 -26.15 4.06
CA GLY A 710 -12.93 -25.77 3.25
C GLY A 710 -13.40 -24.35 3.56
N ALA A 711 -14.57 -23.98 3.02
CA ALA A 711 -15.23 -22.74 3.41
C ALA A 711 -15.41 -22.70 4.96
N PRO A 712 -15.06 -21.60 5.65
CA PRO A 712 -15.05 -21.54 7.11
C PRO A 712 -16.36 -21.99 7.78
N ASP A 713 -17.50 -21.59 7.21
CA ASP A 713 -18.83 -21.96 7.69
C ASP A 713 -19.11 -23.46 7.58
N LYS A 714 -18.60 -24.11 6.52
CA LYS A 714 -18.72 -25.54 6.33
C LYS A 714 -17.82 -26.33 7.27
N GLU A 715 -16.59 -25.86 7.49
CA GLU A 715 -15.63 -26.47 8.41
C GLU A 715 -16.20 -26.47 9.84
N GLN A 716 -16.78 -25.35 10.28
CA GLN A 716 -17.43 -25.23 11.58
C GLN A 716 -18.60 -26.21 11.77
N LYS A 717 -19.46 -26.34 10.75
CA LYS A 717 -20.59 -27.30 10.76
C LYS A 717 -20.08 -28.74 10.83
N PHE A 718 -19.05 -29.08 10.08
CA PHE A 718 -18.42 -30.39 10.09
C PHE A 718 -17.81 -30.70 11.47
N GLU A 719 -17.03 -29.80 12.06
CA GLU A 719 -16.43 -30.02 13.38
C GLU A 719 -17.49 -30.21 14.47
N SER A 720 -18.56 -29.42 14.41
CA SER A 720 -19.72 -29.53 15.29
C SER A 720 -20.43 -30.87 15.13
N ALA A 721 -20.59 -31.34 13.88
CA ALA A 721 -21.19 -32.63 13.59
C ALA A 721 -20.36 -33.78 14.14
N VAL A 722 -19.04 -33.75 13.96
CA VAL A 722 -18.17 -34.81 14.48
C VAL A 722 -18.19 -34.82 16.02
N ARG A 723 -18.20 -33.67 16.69
CA ARG A 723 -18.30 -33.61 18.17
C ARG A 723 -19.62 -34.21 18.69
N LYS A 724 -20.72 -34.02 17.96
CA LYS A 724 -22.08 -34.41 18.39
C LYS A 724 -22.46 -35.83 18.01
N HIS A 725 -22.02 -36.33 16.86
CA HIS A 725 -22.58 -37.53 16.24
C HIS A 725 -21.61 -38.70 16.09
N THR A 726 -20.33 -38.54 16.48
CA THR A 726 -19.39 -39.65 16.36
C THR A 726 -19.77 -40.84 17.26
N ALA A 727 -19.79 -42.03 16.67
CA ALA A 727 -20.03 -43.30 17.35
C ALA A 727 -18.76 -43.85 18.02
N ASN A 728 -17.57 -43.43 17.59
CA ASN A 728 -16.29 -43.89 18.11
C ASN A 728 -15.39 -42.71 18.51
N PRO A 729 -15.35 -42.34 19.81
CA PRO A 729 -14.52 -41.22 20.28
C PRO A 729 -13.01 -41.40 20.01
N LYS A 730 -12.52 -42.64 19.86
CA LYS A 730 -11.10 -42.90 19.54
C LYS A 730 -10.78 -42.65 18.06
N HIS A 731 -11.76 -42.86 17.18
CA HIS A 731 -11.66 -42.64 15.75
C HIS A 731 -12.87 -41.81 15.30
N PRO A 732 -12.86 -40.49 15.56
CA PRO A 732 -14.05 -39.67 15.44
C PRO A 732 -14.55 -39.53 14.00
N SER A 733 -13.67 -39.71 13.02
CA SER A 733 -13.92 -39.62 11.58
C SER A 733 -13.37 -40.85 10.83
N ILE A 734 -13.98 -41.17 9.69
CA ILE A 734 -13.54 -42.17 8.70
C ILE A 734 -13.18 -41.49 7.37
N PHE A 735 -12.48 -42.20 6.49
CA PHE A 735 -12.10 -41.69 5.16
C PHE A 735 -12.72 -42.51 4.04
N THR A 736 -13.21 -41.81 3.02
CA THR A 736 -13.97 -42.42 1.92
C THR A 736 -13.71 -41.69 0.60
N TRP A 737 -13.74 -42.45 -0.49
CA TRP A 737 -13.58 -41.96 -1.85
C TRP A 737 -14.91 -41.47 -2.43
N HIS A 738 -14.84 -40.39 -3.20
CA HIS A 738 -15.94 -39.92 -4.03
C HIS A 738 -15.41 -39.54 -5.42
N GLY A 739 -15.96 -40.17 -6.45
CA GLY A 739 -15.66 -39.86 -7.84
C GLY A 739 -16.83 -39.12 -8.49
N SER A 740 -16.51 -38.17 -9.36
CA SER A 740 -17.49 -37.37 -10.08
C SER A 740 -16.91 -36.83 -11.39
N PRO A 741 -17.73 -36.59 -12.43
CA PRO A 741 -17.29 -35.94 -13.66
C PRO A 741 -16.68 -34.55 -13.41
N LEU A 742 -15.73 -34.13 -14.27
CA LEU A 742 -14.97 -32.87 -14.17
C LEU A 742 -15.87 -31.64 -13.99
N CYS A 743 -16.97 -31.55 -14.74
CA CYS A 743 -17.90 -30.42 -14.69
C CYS A 743 -18.59 -30.19 -13.33
N ASN A 744 -18.56 -31.17 -12.42
CA ASN A 744 -19.14 -31.02 -11.08
C ASN A 744 -18.14 -30.45 -10.08
N TRP A 745 -16.84 -30.62 -10.28
CA TRP A 745 -15.81 -30.27 -9.30
C TRP A 745 -15.73 -28.77 -9.02
N HIS A 746 -16.07 -27.93 -10.00
CA HIS A 746 -16.19 -26.49 -9.78
C HIS A 746 -17.18 -26.14 -8.65
N SER A 747 -18.38 -26.76 -8.62
CA SER A 747 -19.33 -26.56 -7.51
C SER A 747 -18.90 -27.30 -6.24
N ILE A 748 -18.36 -28.52 -6.36
CA ILE A 748 -17.88 -29.30 -5.20
C ILE A 748 -16.77 -28.56 -4.44
N LEU A 749 -15.83 -27.89 -5.11
CA LEU A 749 -14.77 -27.16 -4.41
C LEU A 749 -15.30 -25.92 -3.68
N ARG A 750 -16.42 -25.33 -4.13
CA ARG A 750 -17.02 -24.13 -3.50
C ARG A 750 -18.05 -24.44 -2.42
N GLU A 751 -18.98 -25.35 -2.70
CA GLU A 751 -20.12 -25.69 -1.82
C GLU A 751 -19.86 -27.00 -1.05
N GLY A 752 -18.88 -27.78 -1.48
CA GLY A 752 -18.68 -29.18 -1.11
C GLY A 752 -19.73 -30.11 -1.72
N LEU A 753 -19.64 -31.39 -1.35
CA LEU A 753 -20.48 -32.44 -1.94
C LEU A 753 -21.95 -32.23 -1.60
N ASN A 754 -22.82 -32.31 -2.60
CA ASN A 754 -24.27 -32.29 -2.44
C ASN A 754 -24.93 -33.29 -3.40
N PHE A 755 -26.23 -33.50 -3.23
CA PHE A 755 -27.02 -34.41 -4.06
C PHE A 755 -28.29 -33.73 -4.58
N LYS A 756 -28.24 -32.41 -4.80
CA LYS A 756 -29.36 -31.63 -5.38
C LYS A 756 -29.78 -32.23 -6.73
N TYR A 757 -28.80 -32.65 -7.54
CA TYR A 757 -29.00 -33.26 -8.84
C TYR A 757 -28.76 -34.78 -8.82
N THR A 758 -29.59 -35.52 -9.56
CA THR A 758 -29.46 -36.98 -9.70
C THR A 758 -28.82 -37.28 -11.05
N ALA A 759 -27.50 -37.44 -11.10
CA ALA A 759 -26.79 -37.78 -12.34
C ALA A 759 -26.79 -39.29 -12.63
N ASN A 760 -26.78 -40.11 -11.59
CA ASN A 760 -26.80 -41.56 -11.63
C ASN A 760 -27.97 -42.09 -10.78
N GLY A 761 -28.42 -43.32 -11.04
CA GLY A 761 -29.52 -43.94 -10.27
C GLY A 761 -29.22 -44.04 -8.77
N ARG A 762 -30.27 -43.99 -7.93
CA ARG A 762 -30.19 -44.00 -6.46
C ARG A 762 -30.60 -45.35 -5.86
N SER A 763 -29.94 -46.43 -6.29
CA SER A 763 -30.31 -47.80 -5.89
C SER A 763 -30.22 -48.05 -4.38
N CYS A 764 -29.29 -47.37 -3.71
CA CYS A 764 -29.05 -47.47 -2.26
C CYS A 764 -29.66 -46.31 -1.44
N GLY A 765 -30.63 -45.57 -2.00
CA GLY A 765 -31.33 -44.48 -1.31
C GLY A 765 -30.80 -43.08 -1.61
N HIS A 766 -31.29 -42.08 -0.85
CA HIS A 766 -31.05 -40.67 -1.14
C HIS A 766 -29.87 -40.11 -0.31
N GLY A 767 -28.79 -39.70 -0.97
CA GLY A 767 -27.64 -39.06 -0.32
C GLY A 767 -26.42 -38.96 -1.25
N VAL A 768 -25.29 -38.54 -0.69
CA VAL A 768 -23.97 -38.57 -1.36
C VAL A 768 -23.42 -40.00 -1.31
N TYR A 769 -23.06 -40.53 -2.48
CA TYR A 769 -22.48 -41.87 -2.63
C TYR A 769 -20.97 -41.82 -2.49
N MET A 770 -20.42 -42.70 -1.65
CA MET A 770 -18.99 -42.79 -1.35
C MET A 770 -18.59 -44.25 -1.18
N ALA A 771 -17.31 -44.57 -1.28
CA ALA A 771 -16.81 -45.94 -1.10
C ALA A 771 -15.50 -45.97 -0.31
N ARG A 772 -15.22 -47.08 0.35
CA ARG A 772 -13.90 -47.32 0.96
C ARG A 772 -12.83 -47.69 -0.06
N ASP A 773 -13.27 -48.32 -1.15
CA ASP A 773 -12.41 -48.80 -2.22
C ASP A 773 -12.30 -47.75 -3.34
N PHE A 774 -11.07 -47.49 -3.77
CA PHE A 774 -10.78 -46.50 -4.82
C PHE A 774 -11.41 -46.87 -6.17
N ALA A 775 -11.36 -48.14 -6.56
CA ALA A 775 -11.87 -48.59 -7.86
C ALA A 775 -13.39 -48.39 -7.97
N SER A 776 -14.11 -48.62 -6.88
CA SER A 776 -15.56 -48.41 -6.77
C SER A 776 -15.99 -46.96 -7.07
N SER A 777 -15.18 -45.98 -6.69
CA SER A 777 -15.45 -44.55 -6.97
C SER A 777 -14.89 -44.08 -8.32
N THR A 778 -13.83 -44.71 -8.82
CA THR A 778 -13.16 -44.34 -10.07
C THR A 778 -14.10 -44.35 -11.28
N GLY A 779 -15.01 -45.32 -11.35
CA GLY A 779 -15.99 -45.41 -12.44
C GLY A 779 -16.92 -44.20 -12.56
N TYR A 780 -17.14 -43.47 -11.46
CA TYR A 780 -17.96 -42.25 -11.43
C TYR A 780 -17.20 -40.99 -11.81
N SER A 781 -15.86 -41.06 -11.89
CA SER A 781 -15.03 -39.95 -12.36
C SER A 781 -14.82 -39.95 -13.88
N GLN A 782 -15.25 -41.01 -14.59
CA GLN A 782 -15.10 -41.11 -16.04
C GLN A 782 -16.20 -40.35 -16.78
N GLN A 783 -15.78 -39.62 -17.82
CA GLN A 783 -16.68 -38.89 -18.71
C GLN A 783 -16.99 -39.76 -19.93
N TYR A 784 -18.20 -40.33 -20.00
CA TYR A 784 -18.66 -41.03 -21.21
C TYR A 784 -18.83 -40.01 -22.35
N GLY A 785 -17.99 -40.08 -23.38
CA GLY A 785 -18.28 -39.54 -24.72
C GLY A 785 -17.73 -38.15 -25.12
N TYR A 786 -16.99 -37.41 -24.26
CA TYR A 786 -16.59 -36.02 -24.59
C TYR A 786 -15.19 -35.61 -24.07
N THR A 787 -14.15 -36.39 -24.35
CA THR A 787 -12.82 -36.20 -23.72
C THR A 787 -11.87 -35.26 -24.47
N ALA A 788 -11.99 -35.04 -25.77
CA ALA A 788 -10.95 -34.29 -26.51
C ALA A 788 -11.13 -32.76 -26.52
N TYR A 789 -12.23 -32.23 -25.99
CA TYR A 789 -12.63 -30.84 -26.27
C TYR A 789 -13.11 -30.04 -25.06
N ASN A 790 -13.13 -30.57 -23.84
CA ASN A 790 -13.69 -29.84 -22.69
C ASN A 790 -12.66 -29.14 -21.81
N ASP A 791 -11.40 -29.14 -22.22
CA ASP A 791 -10.31 -28.51 -21.48
C ASP A 791 -10.13 -27.05 -21.86
N TRP A 792 -9.71 -26.27 -20.88
CA TRP A 792 -9.22 -24.92 -21.16
C TRP A 792 -7.93 -25.05 -22.00
N PRO A 793 -7.81 -24.34 -23.13
CA PRO A 793 -6.80 -24.63 -24.14
C PRO A 793 -5.37 -24.29 -23.68
N GLN A 794 -5.27 -23.30 -22.80
CA GLN A 794 -4.02 -22.86 -22.18
C GLN A 794 -3.71 -23.59 -20.87
N SER A 795 -4.54 -24.58 -20.49
CA SER A 795 -4.26 -25.40 -19.31
C SER A 795 -2.97 -26.18 -19.50
N LYS A 796 -2.07 -26.05 -18.53
CA LYS A 796 -0.87 -26.87 -18.42
C LYS A 796 -1.24 -28.26 -17.92
N LEU A 797 -2.18 -28.35 -16.97
CA LEU A 797 -2.61 -29.60 -16.35
C LEU A 797 -3.28 -30.56 -17.34
N ARG A 798 -4.17 -30.07 -18.22
CA ARG A 798 -4.99 -30.91 -19.14
C ARG A 798 -5.64 -32.08 -18.40
N ILE A 799 -6.62 -31.74 -17.58
CA ILE A 799 -7.18 -32.63 -16.57
C ILE A 799 -8.06 -33.69 -17.25
N SER A 800 -7.72 -34.95 -17.06
CA SER A 800 -8.49 -36.08 -17.59
C SER A 800 -9.47 -36.67 -16.57
N MET A 801 -9.16 -36.59 -15.27
CA MET A 801 -9.96 -37.20 -14.21
C MET A 801 -9.68 -36.50 -12.88
N ALA A 802 -10.70 -36.39 -12.02
CA ALA A 802 -10.56 -35.98 -10.63
C ALA A 802 -11.36 -36.89 -9.69
N ILE A 803 -10.82 -37.15 -8.50
CA ILE A 803 -11.44 -37.96 -7.45
C ILE A 803 -11.03 -37.42 -6.08
N SER A 804 -11.96 -37.32 -5.12
CA SER A 804 -11.65 -36.82 -3.77
C SER A 804 -11.57 -37.93 -2.75
N LEU A 805 -10.67 -37.73 -1.78
CA LEU A 805 -10.67 -38.42 -0.50
C LEU A 805 -11.28 -37.48 0.54
N ASN A 806 -12.27 -37.99 1.26
CA ASN A 806 -13.14 -37.19 2.09
C ASN A 806 -13.12 -37.72 3.53
N GLU A 807 -13.03 -36.80 4.48
CA GLU A 807 -13.26 -37.06 5.89
C GLU A 807 -14.77 -37.06 6.15
N VAL A 808 -15.26 -38.10 6.82
CA VAL A 808 -16.68 -38.29 7.12
C VAL A 808 -16.85 -38.60 8.60
N VAL A 809 -17.88 -38.05 9.23
CA VAL A 809 -18.23 -38.37 10.63
C VAL A 809 -18.36 -39.89 10.80
N ASN A 810 -17.68 -40.48 11.79
CA ASN A 810 -17.79 -41.90 12.08
C ASN A 810 -19.13 -42.22 12.76
N ALA A 811 -20.19 -42.33 11.96
CA ALA A 811 -21.57 -42.60 12.40
C ALA A 811 -22.28 -43.52 11.41
N THR A 812 -21.60 -44.61 11.02
CA THR A 812 -22.03 -45.50 9.93
C THR A 812 -23.43 -46.10 10.12
N THR A 813 -23.88 -46.29 11.36
CA THR A 813 -25.24 -46.75 11.68
C THR A 813 -26.35 -45.78 11.24
N ASN A 814 -26.00 -44.50 11.07
CA ASN A 814 -26.93 -43.44 10.72
C ASN A 814 -26.89 -43.10 9.22
N PHE A 815 -26.02 -43.77 8.46
CA PHE A 815 -26.00 -43.63 7.01
C PHE A 815 -27.25 -44.28 6.41
N VAL A 816 -27.71 -43.75 5.28
CA VAL A 816 -28.85 -44.33 4.54
C VAL A 816 -28.51 -45.75 4.07
N HIS A 817 -27.23 -45.98 3.76
CA HIS A 817 -26.68 -47.29 3.42
C HIS A 817 -25.21 -47.37 3.85
N ALA A 818 -24.81 -48.48 4.46
CA ALA A 818 -23.53 -48.61 5.17
C ALA A 818 -22.82 -49.97 4.94
N SER A 819 -22.93 -50.56 3.76
CA SER A 819 -22.23 -51.82 3.43
C SER A 819 -20.91 -51.57 2.66
N ASN A 820 -20.85 -51.92 1.38
CA ASN A 820 -19.68 -51.68 0.52
C ASN A 820 -19.65 -50.26 -0.07
N VAL A 821 -20.82 -49.63 -0.14
CA VAL A 821 -21.03 -48.25 -0.59
C VAL A 821 -21.71 -47.50 0.54
N TYR A 822 -21.25 -46.28 0.81
CA TYR A 822 -21.82 -45.40 1.82
C TYR A 822 -22.71 -44.36 1.18
N VAL A 823 -23.91 -44.19 1.73
CA VAL A 823 -24.85 -43.15 1.31
C VAL A 823 -25.13 -42.25 2.50
N VAL A 824 -24.58 -41.04 2.45
CA VAL A 824 -24.68 -40.05 3.53
C VAL A 824 -25.64 -38.95 3.10
N SER A 825 -26.75 -38.79 3.82
CA SER A 825 -27.74 -37.76 3.53
C SER A 825 -27.44 -36.42 4.20
N GLN A 826 -26.65 -36.42 5.28
CA GLN A 826 -26.19 -35.23 5.97
C GLN A 826 -24.93 -34.66 5.29
N VAL A 827 -25.11 -33.64 4.45
CA VAL A 827 -24.00 -33.01 3.71
C VAL A 827 -22.94 -32.41 4.65
N ASP A 828 -23.35 -31.89 5.81
CA ASP A 828 -22.46 -31.31 6.81
C ASP A 828 -21.57 -32.35 7.50
N TRP A 829 -21.79 -33.65 7.27
CA TRP A 829 -20.97 -34.73 7.81
C TRP A 829 -19.81 -35.12 6.90
N ILE A 830 -19.65 -34.44 5.76
CA ILE A 830 -18.69 -34.78 4.72
C ILE A 830 -17.81 -33.58 4.40
N GLN A 831 -16.50 -33.77 4.53
CA GLN A 831 -15.52 -32.76 4.20
C GLN A 831 -14.43 -33.33 3.26
N PRO A 832 -14.33 -32.85 2.02
CA PRO A 832 -13.22 -33.21 1.13
C PRO A 832 -11.88 -32.71 1.72
N ARG A 833 -10.87 -33.57 1.74
CA ARG A 833 -9.52 -33.26 2.27
C ARG A 833 -8.43 -33.34 1.22
N TYR A 834 -8.57 -34.25 0.26
CA TYR A 834 -7.66 -34.36 -0.88
C TYR A 834 -8.45 -34.48 -2.17
N LEU A 835 -7.92 -33.89 -3.22
CA LEU A 835 -8.35 -34.04 -4.60
C LEU A 835 -7.17 -34.59 -5.40
N PHE A 836 -7.35 -35.79 -5.94
CA PHE A 836 -6.38 -36.46 -6.80
C PHE A 836 -6.79 -36.26 -8.24
N VAL A 837 -5.86 -35.72 -9.03
CA VAL A 837 -6.13 -35.28 -10.40
C VAL A 837 -5.19 -36.02 -11.34
N LYS A 838 -5.74 -36.66 -12.37
CA LYS A 838 -4.97 -37.29 -13.43
C LYS A 838 -4.82 -36.31 -14.58
N CYS A 839 -3.58 -35.99 -14.93
CA CYS A 839 -3.20 -34.94 -15.86
C CYS A 839 -2.36 -35.53 -17.00
N GLU A 840 -2.40 -34.94 -18.20
CA GLU A 840 -1.44 -35.30 -19.27
C GLU A 840 -0.03 -34.82 -18.92
N ASN A 841 0.10 -33.60 -18.38
CA ASN A 841 1.37 -33.02 -17.95
C ASN A 841 1.35 -32.82 -16.43
N ALA A 842 1.73 -33.85 -15.67
CA ALA A 842 1.88 -33.74 -14.23
C ALA A 842 3.12 -32.87 -13.88
N PRO A 843 3.05 -32.01 -12.85
CA PRO A 843 4.25 -31.42 -12.28
C PRO A 843 5.21 -32.52 -11.80
N PRO A 844 6.54 -32.30 -11.90
CA PRO A 844 7.51 -33.25 -11.39
C PRO A 844 7.23 -33.51 -9.91
N THR A 845 7.12 -34.79 -9.55
CA THR A 845 6.88 -35.24 -8.17
C THR A 845 7.83 -36.40 -7.89
N SER A 846 8.68 -36.21 -6.89
CA SER A 846 9.50 -37.28 -6.30
C SER A 846 8.60 -38.30 -5.59
N LYS A 847 9.12 -39.51 -5.37
CA LYS A 847 8.38 -40.54 -4.62
C LYS A 847 8.10 -40.02 -3.22
N ALA A 848 6.84 -40.11 -2.79
CA ALA A 848 6.44 -39.72 -1.43
C ALA A 848 7.34 -40.43 -0.40
N PRO A 849 8.05 -39.67 0.46
CA PRO A 849 8.84 -40.27 1.53
C PRO A 849 7.92 -41.05 2.49
N ALA A 850 8.49 -42.00 3.23
CA ALA A 850 7.72 -42.68 4.28
C ALA A 850 7.21 -41.62 5.27
N ALA A 851 5.88 -41.50 5.41
CA ALA A 851 5.26 -40.48 6.24
C ALA A 851 5.79 -40.56 7.68
N SER A 852 6.35 -39.46 8.18
CA SER A 852 6.94 -39.37 9.53
C SER A 852 5.89 -39.52 10.63
N LEU A 853 4.63 -39.17 10.33
CA LEU A 853 3.49 -39.30 11.22
C LEU A 853 2.26 -39.76 10.40
N VAL A 854 1.66 -40.90 10.75
CA VAL A 854 0.47 -41.47 10.06
C VAL A 854 -0.79 -41.35 10.95
N TYR A 855 -1.90 -40.89 10.36
CA TYR A 855 -3.19 -40.86 11.03
C TYR A 855 -3.70 -42.28 11.33
N LYS A 856 -4.07 -42.52 12.59
CA LYS A 856 -4.61 -43.81 13.05
C LYS A 856 -6.09 -43.93 12.66
N GLN A 857 -6.34 -44.57 11.52
CA GLN A 857 -7.68 -44.90 11.06
C GLN A 857 -8.34 -45.97 11.95
N ASP A 858 -9.67 -46.03 11.92
CA ASP A 858 -10.43 -47.13 12.51
C ASP A 858 -10.05 -48.44 11.79
N PRO A 859 -9.50 -49.46 12.48
CA PRO A 859 -9.05 -50.71 11.86
C PRO A 859 -10.14 -51.44 11.06
N ALA A 860 -11.42 -51.28 11.44
CA ALA A 860 -12.53 -51.90 10.73
C ALA A 860 -12.93 -51.13 9.46
N LEU A 861 -12.61 -49.84 9.38
CA LEU A 861 -13.09 -48.89 8.36
C LEU A 861 -11.96 -48.19 7.60
N THR A 862 -10.80 -48.83 7.46
CA THR A 862 -9.66 -48.31 6.68
C THR A 862 -10.02 -48.07 5.21
N VAL A 863 -9.51 -46.97 4.66
CA VAL A 863 -9.65 -46.66 3.23
C VAL A 863 -8.60 -47.41 2.40
N VAL A 864 -9.00 -47.86 1.21
CA VAL A 864 -8.17 -48.68 0.31
C VAL A 864 -7.77 -47.85 -0.91
N GLY A 865 -6.47 -47.84 -1.24
CA GLY A 865 -5.92 -47.10 -2.37
C GLY A 865 -6.03 -47.81 -3.73
N PRO A 866 -5.51 -47.21 -4.80
CA PRO A 866 -5.54 -47.75 -6.16
C PRO A 866 -4.85 -49.11 -6.31
N THR A 867 -3.87 -49.41 -5.45
CA THR A 867 -3.11 -50.67 -5.45
C THR A 867 -3.83 -51.81 -4.70
N GLY A 868 -5.02 -51.55 -4.13
CA GLY A 868 -5.75 -52.52 -3.31
C GLY A 868 -5.21 -52.66 -1.88
N HIS A 869 -4.18 -51.91 -1.50
CA HIS A 869 -3.65 -51.85 -0.14
C HIS A 869 -4.30 -50.73 0.69
N ASN A 870 -4.31 -50.89 2.02
CA ASN A 870 -4.75 -49.84 2.93
C ASN A 870 -3.88 -48.59 2.77
N LEU A 871 -4.53 -47.43 2.65
CA LEU A 871 -3.83 -46.17 2.44
C LEU A 871 -3.27 -45.65 3.77
N ALA A 872 -1.98 -45.30 3.79
CA ALA A 872 -1.39 -44.57 4.90
C ALA A 872 -1.68 -43.07 4.72
N LEU A 873 -2.40 -42.46 5.65
CA LEU A 873 -2.76 -41.05 5.56
C LEU A 873 -1.77 -40.22 6.40
N PRO A 874 -1.04 -39.26 5.80
CA PRO A 874 -0.22 -38.34 6.57
C PRO A 874 -1.05 -37.64 7.64
N THR A 875 -0.49 -37.50 8.85
CA THR A 875 -1.17 -36.80 9.95
C THR A 875 -1.12 -35.28 9.78
N SER A 876 -0.56 -34.79 8.67
CA SER A 876 -0.55 -33.38 8.32
C SER A 876 -1.96 -32.88 8.00
N LYS A 877 -2.68 -32.69 9.12
CA LYS A 877 -3.78 -31.79 9.42
C LYS A 877 -5.04 -31.99 8.59
N LEU A 878 -5.88 -32.86 9.15
CA LEU A 878 -7.33 -33.00 8.96
C LEU A 878 -8.11 -31.73 9.38
N GLY A 879 -7.83 -30.59 8.74
CA GLY A 879 -8.35 -29.29 9.19
C GLY A 879 -7.91 -28.94 10.62
N GLY A 880 -8.56 -27.93 11.23
CA GLY A 880 -8.22 -27.35 12.55
C GLY A 880 -8.07 -28.33 13.73
N ARG A 881 -8.46 -29.60 13.56
CA ARG A 881 -8.32 -30.69 14.55
C ARG A 881 -6.94 -31.33 14.66
N GLY A 882 -6.04 -31.10 13.70
CA GLY A 882 -4.70 -31.68 13.72
C GLY A 882 -3.90 -31.36 15.00
N GLN A 883 -4.08 -30.16 15.56
CA GLN A 883 -3.44 -29.76 16.83
C GLN A 883 -4.09 -30.42 18.07
N GLN A 884 -5.43 -30.52 18.12
CA GLN A 884 -6.15 -31.19 19.22
C GLN A 884 -5.80 -32.68 19.31
N LEU A 885 -5.70 -33.37 18.17
CA LEU A 885 -5.34 -34.79 18.12
C LEU A 885 -3.87 -35.04 18.51
N ARG A 886 -2.95 -34.12 18.17
CA ARG A 886 -1.53 -34.19 18.62
C ARG A 886 -1.39 -34.03 20.13
N GLN A 887 -2.21 -33.20 20.76
CA GLN A 887 -2.22 -33.00 22.22
C GLN A 887 -2.79 -34.22 22.98
N MET A 888 -3.79 -34.91 22.43
CA MET A 888 -4.35 -36.12 23.05
C MET A 888 -3.36 -37.29 23.10
N SER A 889 -2.44 -37.39 22.12
CA SER A 889 -1.39 -38.41 22.12
C SER A 889 -0.30 -38.23 23.20
N LYS A 890 -0.25 -37.10 23.92
CA LYS A 890 0.67 -36.90 25.05
C LYS A 890 0.13 -37.43 26.40
N VAL A 891 -1.11 -37.93 26.45
CA VAL A 891 -1.75 -38.39 27.71
C VAL A 891 -1.60 -39.91 27.95
N ASP A 892 -0.99 -40.67 27.04
CA ASP A 892 -0.64 -42.09 27.27
C ASP A 892 0.65 -42.24 28.11
N GLN A 893 0.74 -41.55 29.24
CA GLN A 893 1.59 -41.98 30.35
C GLN A 893 0.70 -42.72 31.35
N THR A 894 0.78 -44.05 31.27
CA THR A 894 0.27 -44.99 32.26
C THR A 894 0.46 -44.46 33.69
N PRO A 895 -0.61 -44.32 34.49
CA PRO A 895 -0.47 -43.94 35.89
C PRO A 895 0.22 -45.08 36.64
N LYS A 896 1.35 -44.79 37.29
CA LYS A 896 1.97 -45.71 38.26
C LYS A 896 1.01 -45.90 39.42
N VAL A 897 0.36 -47.06 39.46
CA VAL A 897 -0.43 -47.56 40.59
C VAL A 897 0.53 -47.88 41.73
N GLN A 898 0.45 -47.14 42.84
CA GLN A 898 0.86 -47.62 44.16
C GLN A 898 -0.33 -48.35 44.81
N PRO A 899 -0.11 -49.46 45.53
CA PRO A 899 -1.19 -50.31 46.01
C PRO A 899 -1.90 -49.69 47.21
N VAL A 900 -3.22 -49.49 47.10
CA VAL A 900 -4.09 -49.19 48.25
C VAL A 900 -4.85 -50.46 48.61
N LYS A 901 -4.68 -50.92 49.85
CA LYS A 901 -5.53 -51.92 50.49
C LYS A 901 -6.85 -51.28 50.93
N GLU A 902 -7.95 -51.83 50.41
CA GLU A 902 -9.21 -52.24 51.08
C GLU A 902 -9.70 -51.37 52.25
N THR A 903 -10.95 -50.88 52.39
CA THR A 903 -12.32 -51.39 52.12
C THR A 903 -13.31 -50.32 52.72
N PRO A 904 -14.65 -50.48 52.77
CA PRO A 904 -15.60 -50.52 51.67
C PRO A 904 -16.79 -49.52 51.82
N ALA A 905 -17.43 -49.25 50.68
CA ALA A 905 -18.88 -49.10 50.44
C ALA A 905 -19.84 -48.41 51.45
N SER A 906 -20.42 -47.31 50.97
CA SER A 906 -21.85 -47.16 50.61
C SER A 906 -22.65 -46.01 51.26
N LYS A 907 -23.12 -45.12 50.36
CA LYS A 907 -24.50 -44.60 50.21
C LYS A 907 -25.18 -43.93 51.43
N GLN A 908 -25.46 -42.62 51.34
CA GLN A 908 -26.76 -42.05 50.91
C GLN A 908 -26.93 -40.54 51.25
N ALA A 909 -27.48 -39.82 50.27
CA ALA A 909 -28.54 -38.79 50.35
C ALA A 909 -28.40 -37.46 51.15
N LYS A 910 -28.53 -36.37 50.36
CA LYS A 910 -29.36 -35.15 50.53
C LYS A 910 -29.00 -34.07 51.58
N ASN A 911 -28.66 -32.88 51.04
CA ASN A 911 -29.04 -31.47 51.35
C ASN A 911 -29.43 -31.02 52.78
N PRO A 912 -29.48 -29.68 53.04
CA PRO A 912 -28.45 -28.63 53.18
C PRO A 912 -28.59 -28.05 54.64
N PRO A 913 -28.43 -26.74 55.01
CA PRO A 913 -27.70 -25.58 54.49
C PRO A 913 -26.81 -24.84 55.54
N ALA A 914 -26.12 -23.81 55.05
CA ALA A 914 -25.62 -22.57 55.68
C ALA A 914 -25.73 -22.32 57.20
N LYS A 915 -24.62 -21.84 57.81
CA LYS A 915 -24.41 -20.42 58.25
C LYS A 915 -23.24 -20.27 59.25
N ARG A 916 -22.50 -19.18 59.04
CA ARG A 916 -21.90 -18.24 60.01
C ARG A 916 -20.71 -18.65 60.90
N ALA A 917 -19.79 -17.68 60.91
CA ALA A 917 -19.06 -17.09 62.04
C ALA A 917 -17.58 -17.48 62.20
N ALA A 918 -16.75 -16.48 61.90
CA ALA A 918 -15.42 -16.22 62.45
C ALA A 918 -15.49 -16.01 64.01
N PRO A 919 -14.43 -15.60 64.74
CA PRO A 919 -13.04 -15.33 64.35
C PRO A 919 -11.96 -15.81 65.37
N LYS A 920 -10.70 -15.62 64.98
CA LYS A 920 -9.52 -15.20 65.79
C LYS A 920 -9.21 -15.95 67.10
N SER A 921 -7.98 -16.45 67.23
CA SER A 921 -6.89 -15.71 67.90
C SER A 921 -5.76 -16.62 68.43
N THR A 922 -4.60 -15.98 68.60
CA THR A 922 -3.52 -16.27 69.56
C THR A 922 -2.43 -17.28 69.19
N ALA A 923 -1.38 -16.68 68.61
CA ALA A 923 0.03 -16.83 68.95
C ALA A 923 0.38 -17.56 70.26
N LYS A 924 1.40 -18.43 70.22
CA LYS A 924 2.75 -18.17 70.79
C LYS A 924 3.66 -19.42 70.69
N LYS A 925 4.88 -19.17 70.19
CA LYS A 925 6.17 -19.87 70.42
C LYS A 925 6.36 -20.28 71.92
N PRO A 926 7.35 -21.11 72.39
CA PRO A 926 8.75 -21.12 71.89
C PRO A 926 9.70 -22.33 72.22
N LYS A 927 10.98 -22.18 71.79
CA LYS A 927 12.25 -22.65 72.41
C LYS A 927 12.56 -24.17 72.32
N ARG A 928 13.80 -24.68 72.18
CA ARG A 928 15.12 -24.23 72.71
C ARG A 928 16.27 -25.17 72.25
N ARG A 929 17.53 -24.67 72.24
CA ARG A 929 18.89 -25.29 72.51
C ARG A 929 19.87 -25.21 71.31
N ARG A 930 21.19 -24.92 71.44
CA ARG A 930 22.11 -24.56 72.55
C ARG A 930 23.48 -24.12 71.94
N THR A 931 24.02 -22.97 72.35
CA THR A 931 25.43 -22.58 72.75
C THR A 931 26.67 -23.19 72.06
N LYS A 932 27.81 -22.50 71.77
CA LYS A 932 28.78 -21.68 72.59
C LYS A 932 29.81 -21.00 71.62
N ASN A 933 30.09 -19.69 71.64
CA ASN A 933 31.04 -18.83 72.43
C ASN A 933 32.53 -18.79 71.98
N ASN A 934 33.04 -17.60 71.57
CA ASN A 934 34.03 -16.78 72.31
C ASN A 934 34.44 -15.47 71.58
N GLU A 935 34.54 -14.38 72.37
CA GLU A 935 34.87 -12.95 72.14
C GLU A 935 36.37 -12.65 72.49
N PRO A 936 36.99 -11.44 72.32
CA PRO A 936 36.49 -10.10 72.75
C PRO A 936 36.89 -8.82 71.95
N GLU A 937 36.23 -7.70 72.31
CA GLU A 937 36.34 -6.27 71.89
C GLU A 937 37.19 -5.42 72.90
N PRO A 938 37.52 -4.08 72.75
CA PRO A 938 36.56 -2.95 72.56
C PRO A 938 37.02 -1.63 71.82
N GLU A 939 36.06 -0.97 71.13
CA GLU A 939 35.59 0.48 71.07
C GLU A 939 36.53 1.74 71.03
N PRO A 940 36.05 3.00 70.70
CA PRO A 940 34.72 3.47 70.19
C PRO A 940 34.69 4.60 69.09
N GLU A 941 33.44 4.92 68.62
CA GLU A 941 32.89 6.19 68.04
C GLU A 941 33.25 6.61 66.58
N SER A 942 32.34 6.97 65.65
CA SER A 942 30.94 7.45 65.66
C SER A 942 30.24 7.30 64.26
N GLU A 943 28.90 7.22 64.26
CA GLU A 943 27.90 7.00 63.16
C GLU A 943 27.52 8.27 62.33
N PRO A 944 26.60 8.29 61.29
CA PRO A 944 25.70 7.22 60.73
C PRO A 944 25.41 7.18 59.17
N ARG A 945 24.65 6.13 58.75
CA ARG A 945 23.68 5.94 57.59
C ARG A 945 24.16 5.30 56.25
N PRO A 946 23.27 4.63 55.48
CA PRO A 946 22.54 3.37 55.72
C PRO A 946 22.81 2.29 54.62
N GLY A 947 22.49 1.02 54.90
CA GLY A 947 22.96 -0.16 54.14
C GLY A 947 22.25 -0.52 52.80
N PRO A 948 22.77 -1.56 52.11
CA PRO A 948 22.33 -2.00 50.77
C PRO A 948 21.17 -3.01 50.80
N GLY A 949 20.38 -3.00 49.71
CA GLY A 949 19.23 -3.88 49.46
C GLY A 949 19.60 -5.29 48.95
N PRO A 950 18.58 -6.14 48.73
CA PRO A 950 18.72 -7.60 48.63
C PRO A 950 19.10 -8.13 47.24
N GLU A 951 19.71 -9.32 47.26
CA GLU A 951 20.30 -10.08 46.15
C GLU A 951 19.27 -10.61 45.12
N ILE A 952 19.69 -10.60 43.85
CA ILE A 952 18.99 -11.13 42.66
C ILE A 952 19.42 -12.61 42.47
N PRO A 953 18.50 -13.54 42.13
CA PRO A 953 18.85 -14.93 41.90
C PRO A 953 19.60 -15.11 40.56
N THR A 954 20.78 -15.72 40.63
CA THR A 954 21.60 -16.17 39.48
C THR A 954 20.92 -17.30 38.71
N ILE A 955 20.62 -17.08 37.43
CA ILE A 955 20.19 -18.09 36.47
C ILE A 955 21.43 -18.65 35.74
N ASP A 956 21.47 -19.98 35.65
CA ASP A 956 22.50 -20.83 35.06
C ASP A 956 22.60 -20.65 33.52
N LEU A 957 23.77 -20.23 33.04
CA LEU A 957 24.10 -19.93 31.63
C LEU A 957 24.73 -21.13 30.89
N THR A 958 24.21 -22.35 31.06
CA THR A 958 24.78 -23.53 30.37
C THR A 958 23.84 -24.28 29.41
N ALA A 959 22.68 -23.71 29.07
CA ALA A 959 21.91 -24.16 27.91
C ALA A 959 22.46 -23.50 26.63
N LYS A 960 23.13 -24.29 25.78
CA LYS A 960 23.48 -23.90 24.41
C LYS A 960 22.20 -23.75 23.59
N ASP A 961 21.63 -22.55 23.55
CA ASP A 961 20.73 -22.13 22.47
C ASP A 961 21.59 -21.75 21.25
N ASP A 962 21.33 -22.44 20.15
CA ASP A 962 21.98 -22.28 18.84
C ASP A 962 21.51 -21.01 18.08
N ASP A 963 21.05 -19.99 18.81
CA ASP A 963 20.43 -18.77 18.29
C ASP A 963 21.38 -17.55 18.24
N THR A 964 22.65 -17.73 18.58
CA THR A 964 23.67 -16.65 18.49
C THR A 964 24.13 -16.31 17.07
N ALA A 965 23.55 -16.92 16.04
CA ALA A 965 23.80 -16.57 14.63
C ALA A 965 22.78 -15.57 14.04
N SER A 966 22.01 -14.85 14.86
CA SER A 966 21.07 -13.82 14.39
C SER A 966 21.68 -12.42 14.46
N VAL A 967 21.83 -11.79 13.29
CA VAL A 967 22.36 -10.43 13.03
C VAL A 967 21.98 -9.43 14.13
N ALA A 968 22.97 -8.95 14.88
CA ALA A 968 22.80 -7.86 15.83
C ALA A 968 22.32 -6.59 15.10
N THR A 969 21.54 -5.74 15.77
CA THR A 969 21.26 -4.39 15.25
C THR A 969 22.61 -3.74 14.98
N LEU A 970 22.83 -3.22 13.77
CA LEU A 970 24.13 -2.72 13.35
C LEU A 970 24.62 -1.63 14.33
N TYR A 971 25.94 -1.58 14.54
CA TYR A 971 26.58 -0.64 15.45
C TYR A 971 26.19 0.82 15.11
N GLU A 972 26.11 1.14 13.81
CA GLU A 972 25.66 2.42 13.26
C GLU A 972 24.23 2.81 13.70
N ASP A 973 23.30 1.84 13.80
CA ASP A 973 21.92 2.08 14.27
C ASP A 973 21.86 2.20 15.82
N LEU A 974 22.85 1.66 16.56
CA LEU A 974 22.95 1.73 18.02
C LEU A 974 23.61 3.03 18.52
N GLU A 975 24.49 3.63 17.72
CA GLU A 975 25.25 4.85 18.06
C GLU A 975 24.33 6.07 18.27
N ILE A 976 23.22 6.16 17.52
CA ILE A 976 22.17 7.17 17.72
C ILE A 976 21.43 6.99 19.06
N LEU A 977 21.37 5.78 19.59
CA LEU A 977 20.63 5.50 20.84
C LEU A 977 21.47 5.81 22.08
N LEU A 978 22.80 5.66 21.99
CA LEU A 978 23.76 5.69 23.10
C LEU A 978 24.53 7.02 23.26
N SER A 979 24.31 8.01 22.39
CA SER A 979 24.86 9.36 22.56
C SER A 979 24.13 10.12 23.69
N ASP A 980 24.44 9.73 24.93
CA ASP A 980 23.96 10.37 26.18
C ASP A 980 24.90 11.47 26.69
N ALA A 981 25.84 11.96 25.88
CA ALA A 981 26.68 13.09 26.23
C ALA A 981 26.33 14.31 25.36
N GLU A 982 26.07 15.44 26.01
CA GLU A 982 26.34 16.78 25.47
C GLU A 982 27.86 17.01 25.36
N ASP A 983 28.59 16.01 24.86
CA ASP A 983 29.96 16.21 24.42
C ASP A 983 29.89 16.51 22.93
N GLU A 984 30.30 17.72 22.59
CA GLU A 984 30.81 18.02 21.27
C GLU A 984 31.97 17.05 20.98
N GLU A 985 31.66 15.88 20.43
CA GLU A 985 32.59 15.16 19.58
C GLU A 985 32.34 15.64 18.13
N PRO A 986 33.41 15.95 17.40
CA PRO A 986 33.36 16.85 16.27
C PRO A 986 32.47 16.25 15.17
N VAL A 987 31.55 17.05 14.67
CA VAL A 987 31.09 16.94 13.28
C VAL A 987 32.33 16.67 12.44
N ASP A 988 32.33 15.59 11.65
CA ASP A 988 33.35 15.29 10.64
C ASP A 988 33.91 16.62 10.15
N VAL A 989 35.18 16.87 10.48
CA VAL A 989 35.82 18.17 10.33
C VAL A 989 35.43 18.69 8.97
N ILE A 990 34.48 19.65 8.92
CA ILE A 990 34.17 20.36 7.69
C ILE A 990 35.53 20.91 7.29
N PRO A 991 36.11 20.48 6.16
CA PRO A 991 37.47 20.86 5.83
C PRO A 991 37.55 22.37 5.92
N LYS A 992 38.53 22.91 6.66
CA LYS A 992 38.75 24.36 6.72
C LYS A 992 38.74 24.88 5.29
N THR A 993 37.73 25.68 4.96
CA THR A 993 37.60 26.19 3.59
C THR A 993 38.77 27.12 3.30
N ASP A 994 39.44 26.92 2.17
CA ASP A 994 40.51 27.78 1.65
C ASP A 994 39.96 28.93 0.79
N PHE A 995 38.64 29.00 0.64
CA PHE A 995 37.88 30.06 0.01
C PHE A 995 37.86 31.32 0.88
N VAL A 996 38.15 32.47 0.27
CA VAL A 996 38.10 33.79 0.91
C VAL A 996 36.98 34.59 0.25
N PRO A 997 35.91 34.94 0.99
CA PRO A 997 34.82 35.73 0.44
C PRO A 997 35.27 37.09 -0.11
N GLY A 998 34.69 37.51 -1.24
CA GLY A 998 34.86 38.87 -1.78
C GLY A 998 36.19 39.14 -2.51
N THR A 999 36.87 38.10 -3.00
CA THR A 999 38.09 38.22 -3.81
C THR A 999 37.83 38.28 -5.33
N LEU A 1000 36.57 38.21 -5.76
CA LEU A 1000 36.17 38.16 -7.16
C LEU A 1000 36.12 39.58 -7.79
N ASP A 1001 36.81 39.79 -8.91
CA ASP A 1001 36.83 41.06 -9.64
C ASP A 1001 35.77 41.10 -10.76
N GLU A 1002 34.78 41.98 -10.60
CA GLU A 1002 33.66 42.19 -11.53
C GLU A 1002 34.13 42.52 -12.96
N SER A 1003 35.23 43.28 -13.09
CA SER A 1003 35.74 43.75 -14.39
C SER A 1003 36.26 42.63 -15.29
N THR A 1004 36.50 41.45 -14.73
CA THR A 1004 37.02 40.28 -15.42
C THR A 1004 35.94 39.32 -15.91
N LEU A 1005 34.66 39.54 -15.56
CA LEU A 1005 33.57 38.60 -15.82
C LEU A 1005 32.76 38.99 -17.07
N PRO A 1006 32.49 38.06 -18.01
CA PRO A 1006 31.56 38.29 -19.12
C PRO A 1006 30.11 38.20 -18.62
N ILE A 1007 29.63 39.28 -18.00
CA ILE A 1007 28.31 39.40 -17.34
C ILE A 1007 27.23 39.85 -18.35
N LEU A 1008 25.97 39.45 -18.13
CA LEU A 1008 24.81 39.94 -18.89
C LEU A 1008 24.60 41.46 -18.74
N SER A 1009 24.21 42.14 -19.82
CA SER A 1009 23.78 43.54 -19.76
C SER A 1009 22.58 43.73 -18.82
N HIS A 1010 22.43 44.93 -18.23
CA HIS A 1010 21.39 45.20 -17.25
C HIS A 1010 19.97 44.90 -17.79
N PRO A 1011 19.08 44.33 -16.96
CA PRO A 1011 17.73 43.99 -17.39
C PRO A 1011 16.93 45.26 -17.71
N LYS A 1012 16.35 45.32 -18.92
CA LYS A 1012 15.58 46.49 -19.40
C LYS A 1012 14.13 46.54 -18.88
N HIS A 1013 13.67 45.51 -18.16
CA HIS A 1013 12.29 45.37 -17.69
C HIS A 1013 12.26 44.90 -16.24
N ALA A 1014 11.50 45.59 -15.39
CA ALA A 1014 11.26 45.25 -13.99
C ALA A 1014 9.76 45.30 -13.69
N SER A 1015 9.28 44.46 -12.77
CA SER A 1015 7.90 44.53 -12.25
C SER A 1015 7.93 44.75 -10.73
N SER A 1016 6.96 45.48 -10.19
CA SER A 1016 6.91 45.77 -8.75
C SER A 1016 6.79 44.49 -7.90
N SER A 1017 6.00 43.53 -8.36
CA SER A 1017 5.83 42.22 -7.70
C SER A 1017 7.13 41.41 -7.68
N ALA A 1018 7.81 41.29 -8.83
CA ALA A 1018 9.08 40.56 -8.91
C ALA A 1018 10.19 41.23 -8.10
N THR A 1019 10.27 42.57 -8.12
CA THR A 1019 11.25 43.31 -7.31
C THR A 1019 11.03 43.07 -5.81
N LYS A 1020 9.78 43.10 -5.33
CA LYS A 1020 9.47 42.85 -3.91
C LYS A 1020 9.84 41.42 -3.50
N ALA A 1021 9.48 40.42 -4.32
CA ALA A 1021 9.85 39.03 -4.07
C ALA A 1021 11.38 38.85 -4.06
N LEU A 1022 12.10 39.39 -5.05
CA LEU A 1022 13.56 39.28 -5.13
C LEU A 1022 14.27 39.96 -3.98
N GLN A 1023 13.78 41.10 -3.49
CA GLN A 1023 14.32 41.76 -2.30
C GLN A 1023 14.12 40.91 -1.05
N GLN A 1024 12.96 40.26 -0.90
CA GLN A 1024 12.70 39.34 0.20
C GLN A 1024 13.63 38.12 0.14
N HIS A 1025 13.77 37.49 -1.04
CA HIS A 1025 14.69 36.37 -1.22
C HIS A 1025 16.14 36.79 -0.96
N LEU A 1026 16.59 37.93 -1.47
CA LEU A 1026 17.95 38.42 -1.25
C LEU A 1026 18.24 38.65 0.24
N LYS A 1027 17.28 39.23 0.97
CA LYS A 1027 17.41 39.43 2.42
C LYS A 1027 17.59 38.10 3.16
N VAL A 1028 16.75 37.11 2.87
CA VAL A 1028 16.82 35.78 3.50
C VAL A 1028 18.13 35.07 3.15
N THR A 1029 18.60 35.17 1.91
CA THR A 1029 19.85 34.56 1.46
C THR A 1029 21.06 35.17 2.17
N LEU A 1030 21.10 36.50 2.30
CA LEU A 1030 22.19 37.18 3.02
C LEU A 1030 22.16 36.96 4.53
N GLU A 1031 20.97 36.90 5.14
CA GLU A 1031 20.81 36.56 6.57
C GLU A 1031 21.31 35.14 6.85
N THR A 1032 20.98 34.18 5.99
CA THR A 1032 21.45 32.79 6.08
C THR A 1032 22.97 32.72 5.90
N GLN A 1033 23.51 33.43 4.91
CA GLN A 1033 24.95 33.51 4.66
C GLN A 1033 25.74 34.11 5.83
N ASN A 1034 25.17 35.07 6.55
CA ASN A 1034 25.82 35.70 7.71
C ASN A 1034 25.72 34.86 8.99
N ARG A 1035 24.73 33.97 9.08
CA ARG A 1035 24.48 33.13 10.26
C ARG A 1035 25.28 31.83 10.26
N GLU A 1036 25.58 31.28 9.08
CA GLU A 1036 26.14 29.94 8.93
C GLU A 1036 27.60 29.95 8.46
N TYR A 1037 28.36 28.89 8.79
CA TYR A 1037 29.75 28.77 8.38
C TYR A 1037 29.86 28.60 6.84
N PRO A 1038 30.72 29.37 6.14
CA PRO A 1038 30.81 29.29 4.68
C PRO A 1038 31.10 27.89 4.14
N GLY A 1039 31.92 27.09 4.84
CA GLY A 1039 32.20 25.71 4.44
C GLY A 1039 30.99 24.77 4.54
N ALA A 1040 30.02 25.08 5.40
CA ALA A 1040 28.77 24.32 5.53
C ALA A 1040 27.79 24.65 4.39
N LEU A 1041 27.67 25.93 4.03
CA LEU A 1041 26.82 26.38 2.92
C LEU A 1041 27.35 25.90 1.55
N GLY A 1042 28.66 26.04 1.34
CA GLY A 1042 29.34 25.73 0.08
C GLY A 1042 28.89 26.60 -1.11
N TRP A 1043 28.28 27.74 -0.82
CA TRP A 1043 27.97 28.79 -1.78
C TRP A 1043 28.10 30.15 -1.11
N TYR A 1044 28.49 31.17 -1.89
CA TYR A 1044 28.63 32.54 -1.44
C TYR A 1044 28.09 33.50 -2.50
N VAL A 1045 27.23 34.43 -2.08
CA VAL A 1045 26.69 35.53 -2.89
C VAL A 1045 27.37 36.81 -2.43
N ASP A 1046 28.10 37.49 -3.31
CA ASP A 1046 28.77 38.74 -2.97
C ASP A 1046 27.78 39.93 -3.08
N PRO A 1047 27.42 40.60 -1.97
CA PRO A 1047 26.52 41.74 -2.00
C PRO A 1047 27.07 42.92 -2.83
N LYS A 1048 28.40 43.03 -2.96
CA LYS A 1048 29.06 44.13 -3.69
C LYS A 1048 28.90 44.01 -5.21
N LEU A 1049 28.63 42.80 -5.70
CA LEU A 1049 28.43 42.51 -7.13
C LEU A 1049 26.96 42.60 -7.56
N ILE A 1050 26.04 42.90 -6.62
CA ILE A 1050 24.61 43.01 -6.90
C ILE A 1050 24.27 44.47 -7.25
N ASN A 1051 24.53 44.85 -8.50
CA ASN A 1051 24.11 46.15 -9.05
C ASN A 1051 22.60 46.20 -9.36
N THR A 1052 21.95 45.05 -9.53
CA THR A 1052 20.51 44.92 -9.72
C THR A 1052 19.99 43.66 -9.06
N VAL A 1053 18.84 43.74 -8.37
CA VAL A 1053 18.23 42.57 -7.69
C VAL A 1053 17.83 41.44 -8.65
N TYR A 1054 17.81 41.71 -9.96
CA TYR A 1054 17.48 40.73 -11.00
C TYR A 1054 18.69 39.91 -11.49
N GLN A 1055 19.89 40.14 -10.95
CA GLN A 1055 21.11 39.48 -11.39
C GLN A 1055 22.04 39.22 -10.22
N TRP A 1056 22.31 37.96 -9.91
CA TRP A 1056 23.17 37.58 -8.79
C TRP A 1056 24.37 36.79 -9.31
N ILE A 1057 25.55 37.12 -8.77
CA ILE A 1057 26.78 36.36 -8.99
C ILE A 1057 27.01 35.49 -7.75
N VAL A 1058 27.20 34.20 -7.98
CA VAL A 1058 27.30 33.20 -6.91
C VAL A 1058 28.54 32.35 -7.11
N GLU A 1059 29.31 32.15 -6.05
CA GLU A 1059 30.48 31.28 -6.03
C GLU A 1059 30.16 29.99 -5.28
N LEU A 1060 30.20 28.84 -5.97
CA LEU A 1060 30.13 27.53 -5.31
C LEU A 1060 31.54 27.08 -4.92
N HIS A 1061 31.73 26.69 -3.67
CA HIS A 1061 33.02 26.33 -3.11
C HIS A 1061 32.87 25.21 -2.09
N SER A 1062 33.98 24.79 -1.47
CA SER A 1062 33.98 23.75 -0.41
C SER A 1062 33.33 22.43 -0.89
N PHE A 1063 33.81 21.93 -2.02
CA PHE A 1063 33.49 20.58 -2.49
C PHE A 1063 34.27 19.54 -1.68
N ASP A 1064 33.70 18.35 -1.54
CA ASP A 1064 34.34 17.22 -0.88
C ASP A 1064 35.65 16.85 -1.62
N PRO A 1065 36.81 16.78 -0.92
CA PRO A 1065 38.10 16.43 -1.52
C PRO A 1065 38.13 15.11 -2.31
N ASP A 1066 37.25 14.17 -1.98
CA ASP A 1066 37.18 12.86 -2.65
C ASP A 1066 36.51 12.95 -4.04
N LEU A 1067 35.82 14.06 -4.35
CA LEU A 1067 35.19 14.25 -5.64
C LEU A 1067 36.22 14.54 -6.75
N PRO A 1068 36.07 13.93 -7.94
CA PRO A 1068 36.91 14.24 -9.10
C PRO A 1068 36.92 15.73 -9.46
N LEU A 1069 35.78 16.42 -9.28
CA LEU A 1069 35.66 17.86 -9.47
C LEU A 1069 36.56 18.67 -8.53
N ALA A 1070 36.62 18.29 -7.24
CA ALA A 1070 37.45 18.96 -6.25
C ALA A 1070 38.94 18.77 -6.56
N GLN A 1071 39.33 17.58 -7.02
CA GLN A 1071 40.69 17.28 -7.47
C GLN A 1071 41.07 18.08 -8.72
N ASP A 1072 40.15 18.23 -9.67
CA ASP A 1072 40.37 19.01 -10.89
C ASP A 1072 40.47 20.52 -10.58
N LEU A 1073 39.63 21.07 -9.69
CA LEU A 1073 39.72 22.46 -9.21
C LEU A 1073 41.06 22.73 -8.53
N LYS A 1074 41.53 21.81 -7.68
CA LYS A 1074 42.84 21.90 -7.02
C LYS A 1074 44.01 21.86 -8.02
N LYS A 1075 43.93 21.01 -9.06
CA LYS A 1075 44.93 20.95 -10.15
C LYS A 1075 44.95 22.22 -10.99
N ALA A 1076 43.79 22.85 -11.20
CA ALA A 1076 43.64 24.10 -11.94
C ALA A 1076 43.93 25.36 -11.10
N ASN A 1077 44.26 25.21 -9.81
CA ASN A 1077 44.44 26.30 -8.84
C ASN A 1077 43.21 27.23 -8.75
N LEU A 1078 42.01 26.65 -8.83
CA LEU A 1078 40.72 27.34 -8.70
C LEU A 1078 40.05 26.93 -7.38
N LYS A 1079 39.47 27.91 -6.68
CA LYS A 1079 38.85 27.72 -5.36
C LYS A 1079 37.33 27.65 -5.38
N SER A 1080 36.72 28.20 -6.43
CA SER A 1080 35.28 28.29 -6.59
C SER A 1080 34.87 28.12 -8.06
N ILE A 1081 33.60 27.76 -8.26
CA ILE A 1081 32.90 27.81 -9.54
C ILE A 1081 32.00 29.04 -9.51
N VAL A 1082 32.14 29.93 -10.48
CA VAL A 1082 31.38 31.18 -10.55
C VAL A 1082 30.14 30.96 -11.43
N LEU A 1083 28.97 31.29 -10.90
CA LEU A 1083 27.68 31.22 -11.58
C LEU A 1083 27.03 32.60 -11.67
N GLU A 1084 26.19 32.76 -12.69
CA GLU A 1084 25.28 33.88 -12.84
C GLU A 1084 23.84 33.38 -12.81
N LEU A 1085 23.03 34.00 -11.95
CA LEU A 1085 21.59 33.82 -11.87
C LEU A 1085 20.92 35.06 -12.44
N ARG A 1086 20.00 34.87 -13.40
CA ARG A 1086 19.22 35.95 -14.02
C ARG A 1086 17.73 35.73 -13.81
N PHE A 1087 17.08 36.67 -13.14
CA PHE A 1087 15.66 36.57 -12.81
C PHE A 1087 14.76 37.24 -13.87
N PRO A 1088 13.64 36.60 -14.25
CA PRO A 1088 12.68 37.20 -15.18
C PRO A 1088 11.75 38.22 -14.50
N PRO A 1089 11.12 39.16 -15.25
CA PRO A 1089 10.16 40.11 -14.70
C PRO A 1089 8.88 39.47 -14.12
N LYS A 1090 8.63 38.20 -14.41
CA LYS A 1090 7.51 37.40 -13.89
C LYS A 1090 7.91 36.56 -12.66
N PHE A 1091 9.13 36.69 -12.14
CA PHE A 1091 9.53 36.02 -10.92
C PHE A 1091 8.60 36.41 -9.75
N PRO A 1092 8.16 35.49 -8.88
CA PRO A 1092 8.57 34.09 -8.75
C PRO A 1092 7.80 33.11 -9.65
N HIS A 1093 6.86 33.54 -10.50
CA HIS A 1093 6.08 32.63 -11.36
C HIS A 1093 6.87 32.03 -12.53
N ALA A 1094 8.09 32.50 -12.80
CA ALA A 1094 8.97 31.97 -13.82
C ALA A 1094 10.39 31.76 -13.25
N PRO A 1095 11.10 30.70 -13.66
CA PRO A 1095 12.40 30.33 -13.09
C PRO A 1095 13.51 31.33 -13.40
N PRO A 1096 14.56 31.39 -12.56
CA PRO A 1096 15.80 32.04 -12.92
C PRO A 1096 16.54 31.26 -14.02
N PHE A 1097 17.24 31.97 -14.89
CA PHE A 1097 18.21 31.38 -15.79
C PHE A 1097 19.56 31.29 -15.07
N VAL A 1098 20.10 30.07 -14.93
CA VAL A 1098 21.35 29.78 -14.21
C VAL A 1098 22.42 29.29 -15.18
N ARG A 1099 23.60 29.91 -15.15
CA ARG A 1099 24.76 29.47 -15.93
C ARG A 1099 26.05 29.55 -15.14
N VAL A 1100 26.98 28.67 -15.48
CA VAL A 1100 28.39 28.71 -15.07
C VAL A 1100 29.12 29.73 -15.95
N ILE A 1101 29.90 30.61 -15.34
CA ILE A 1101 30.81 31.53 -16.03
C ILE A 1101 32.19 30.88 -16.20
N ARG A 1102 32.76 30.36 -15.10
CA ARG A 1102 34.06 29.69 -15.08
C ARG A 1102 34.14 28.73 -13.89
N PRO A 1103 34.95 27.65 -13.96
CA PRO A 1103 35.71 27.14 -15.12
C PRO A 1103 34.85 26.41 -16.17
N ARG A 1104 35.44 26.04 -17.32
CA ARG A 1104 34.80 25.20 -18.33
C ARG A 1104 34.75 23.72 -17.92
N PHE A 1105 33.57 23.13 -18.06
CA PHE A 1105 33.32 21.73 -17.79
C PHE A 1105 33.50 20.88 -19.05
N LEU A 1106 33.93 19.64 -18.85
CA LEU A 1106 33.97 18.63 -19.89
C LEU A 1106 32.53 18.29 -20.32
N PRO A 1107 32.17 18.40 -21.61
CA PRO A 1107 30.82 18.09 -22.06
C PRO A 1107 30.43 16.61 -21.85
N PHE A 1108 29.14 16.35 -21.66
CA PHE A 1108 28.58 15.01 -21.48
C PHE A 1108 28.97 13.99 -22.55
N GLN A 1109 29.00 14.41 -23.81
CA GLN A 1109 29.41 13.55 -24.93
C GLN A 1109 30.87 13.06 -24.82
N ASN A 1110 31.70 13.75 -24.04
CA ASN A 1110 33.10 13.41 -23.81
C ASN A 1110 33.35 12.82 -22.41
N GLY A 1111 32.29 12.36 -21.72
CA GLY A 1111 32.38 11.71 -20.41
C GLY A 1111 32.40 12.64 -19.20
N GLY A 1112 31.94 13.89 -19.35
CA GLY A 1112 31.78 14.83 -18.21
C GLY A 1112 30.34 14.97 -17.72
N GLY A 1113 30.10 14.97 -16.42
CA GLY A 1113 28.78 15.14 -15.82
C GLY A 1113 28.50 16.52 -15.24
N GLY A 1114 27.59 16.57 -14.26
CA GLY A 1114 27.30 17.79 -13.50
C GLY A 1114 26.15 18.66 -14.04
N HIS A 1115 25.40 18.16 -15.04
CA HIS A 1115 24.29 18.89 -15.68
C HIS A 1115 24.69 20.25 -16.31
N VAL A 1116 25.98 20.49 -16.53
CA VAL A 1116 26.48 21.69 -17.22
C VAL A 1116 26.49 21.40 -18.73
N THR A 1117 25.75 22.19 -19.50
CA THR A 1117 25.75 22.08 -20.96
C THR A 1117 27.09 22.52 -21.55
N ALA A 1118 27.35 22.16 -22.82
CA ALA A 1118 28.58 22.56 -23.52
C ALA A 1118 28.81 24.09 -23.62
N GLY A 1119 27.75 24.90 -23.40
CA GLY A 1119 27.83 26.36 -23.35
C GLY A 1119 27.78 26.97 -21.94
N GLY A 1120 27.80 26.16 -20.88
CA GLY A 1120 27.82 26.63 -19.49
C GLY A 1120 26.45 26.85 -18.86
N ALA A 1121 25.33 26.64 -19.56
CA ALA A 1121 24.01 26.68 -18.93
C ALA A 1121 23.72 25.42 -18.12
N MET A 1122 22.97 25.53 -17.02
CA MET A 1122 22.51 24.38 -16.22
C MET A 1122 21.31 23.70 -16.89
N CYS A 1123 21.41 22.39 -17.17
CA CYS A 1123 20.34 21.57 -17.73
C CYS A 1123 19.62 20.79 -16.63
N MET A 1124 18.70 21.46 -15.93
CA MET A 1124 17.94 20.90 -14.81
C MET A 1124 16.45 21.20 -14.98
N GLU A 1125 15.59 20.21 -14.75
CA GLU A 1125 14.14 20.36 -14.89
C GLU A 1125 13.56 21.44 -13.97
N LEU A 1126 14.10 21.59 -12.74
CA LEU A 1126 13.69 22.63 -11.79
C LEU A 1126 13.84 24.05 -12.36
N LEU A 1127 14.75 24.27 -13.32
CA LEU A 1127 15.00 25.58 -13.94
C LEU A 1127 14.17 25.81 -15.21
N THR A 1128 13.20 24.95 -15.49
CA THR A 1128 12.31 25.03 -16.66
C THR A 1128 10.92 25.52 -16.27
N ASN A 1129 10.15 26.08 -17.21
CA ASN A 1129 8.78 26.53 -16.92
C ASN A 1129 7.84 25.40 -16.45
N THR A 1130 8.17 24.14 -16.75
CA THR A 1130 7.37 22.96 -16.37
C THR A 1130 7.74 22.40 -15.01
N GLY A 1131 9.02 22.48 -14.62
CA GLY A 1131 9.51 21.97 -13.33
C GLY A 1131 9.69 23.04 -12.23
N TRP A 1132 9.59 24.32 -12.57
CA TRP A 1132 9.77 25.42 -11.62
C TRP A 1132 8.55 25.59 -10.70
N LEU A 1133 8.83 25.68 -9.39
CA LEU A 1133 7.83 26.00 -8.37
C LEU A 1133 8.02 27.45 -7.90
N PRO A 1134 6.99 28.31 -7.97
CA PRO A 1134 7.09 29.70 -7.49
C PRO A 1134 7.36 29.84 -5.99
N THR A 1135 7.23 28.76 -5.22
CA THR A 1135 7.53 28.71 -3.78
C THR A 1135 8.98 28.28 -3.49
N ALA A 1136 9.79 27.96 -4.51
CA ALA A 1136 11.18 27.55 -4.33
C ALA A 1136 12.06 28.71 -3.86
N THR A 1137 12.85 28.48 -2.80
CA THR A 1137 13.82 29.47 -2.31
C THR A 1137 15.12 29.41 -3.11
N ILE A 1138 15.86 30.52 -3.18
CA ILE A 1138 17.10 30.59 -3.98
C ILE A 1138 18.21 29.74 -3.35
N GLU A 1139 18.23 29.62 -2.02
CA GLU A 1139 19.14 28.76 -1.28
C GLU A 1139 18.93 27.29 -1.67
N SER A 1140 17.67 26.85 -1.77
CA SER A 1140 17.32 25.50 -2.25
C SER A 1140 17.77 25.28 -3.69
N VAL A 1141 17.63 26.30 -4.57
CA VAL A 1141 18.11 26.22 -5.96
C VAL A 1141 19.64 26.07 -6.01
N LEU A 1142 20.38 26.85 -5.21
CA LEU A 1142 21.84 26.79 -5.15
C LEU A 1142 22.34 25.45 -4.60
N LEU A 1143 21.67 24.90 -3.59
CA LEU A 1143 21.98 23.56 -3.05
C LEU A 1143 21.72 22.47 -4.09
N GLN A 1144 20.61 22.53 -4.83
CA GLN A 1144 20.30 21.55 -5.88
C GLN A 1144 21.29 21.63 -7.05
N VAL A 1145 21.72 22.83 -7.45
CA VAL A 1145 22.79 23.01 -8.45
C VAL A 1145 24.11 22.44 -7.95
N ARG A 1146 24.47 22.66 -6.67
CA ARG A 1146 25.66 22.09 -6.05
C ARG A 1146 25.59 20.55 -6.00
N MET A 1147 24.46 19.97 -5.61
CA MET A 1147 24.25 18.52 -5.60
C MET A 1147 24.38 17.92 -7.00
N ALA A 1148 23.85 18.59 -8.03
CA ALA A 1148 23.98 18.15 -9.41
C ALA A 1148 25.45 18.11 -9.86
N LEU A 1149 26.26 19.10 -9.46
CA LEU A 1149 27.71 19.14 -9.71
C LEU A 1149 28.50 18.08 -8.93
N CYS A 1150 28.01 17.67 -7.75
CA CYS A 1150 28.61 16.61 -6.93
C CYS A 1150 28.20 15.19 -7.38
N SER A 1151 27.17 15.04 -8.21
CA SER A 1151 26.71 13.72 -8.70
C SER A 1151 27.80 13.03 -9.53
N GLN A 1152 27.93 11.72 -9.34
CA GLN A 1152 28.81 10.85 -10.14
C GLN A 1152 28.06 10.11 -11.25
N ASP A 1153 26.73 10.20 -11.28
CA ASP A 1153 25.83 9.52 -12.24
C ASP A 1153 25.28 10.52 -13.26
N PRO A 1154 25.30 10.25 -14.60
CA PRO A 1154 25.89 9.09 -15.32
C PRO A 1154 27.42 9.12 -15.43
N ALA A 1155 28.01 10.29 -15.17
CA ALA A 1155 29.44 10.52 -15.13
C ALA A 1155 29.72 11.63 -14.12
N PRO A 1156 30.91 11.68 -13.49
CA PRO A 1156 31.27 12.76 -12.59
C PRO A 1156 31.49 14.08 -13.34
N ALA A 1157 31.20 15.22 -12.71
CA ALA A 1157 31.56 16.53 -13.25
C ALA A 1157 33.10 16.68 -13.30
N ARG A 1158 33.65 16.98 -14.48
CA ARG A 1158 35.09 17.11 -14.74
C ARG A 1158 35.40 18.44 -15.41
N LEU A 1159 36.59 18.99 -15.15
CA LEU A 1159 37.04 20.21 -15.85
C LEU A 1159 37.66 19.86 -17.22
N LEU A 1160 37.49 20.76 -18.19
CA LEU A 1160 38.11 20.60 -19.51
C LEU A 1160 39.62 20.92 -19.42
N ASN A 1161 40.47 19.94 -19.73
CA ASN A 1161 41.94 20.10 -19.68
C ASN A 1161 42.42 21.25 -20.57
N GLY A 1162 43.07 22.26 -19.99
CA GLY A 1162 43.59 23.45 -20.70
C GLY A 1162 42.58 24.57 -20.95
N GLY A 1163 41.34 24.46 -20.46
CA GLY A 1163 40.29 25.47 -20.64
C GLY A 1163 40.39 26.65 -19.66
N ILE A 1164 41.23 27.64 -19.96
CA ILE A 1164 41.34 28.90 -19.17
C ILE A 1164 40.32 29.97 -19.63
N GLY A 1165 39.53 29.72 -20.68
CA GLY A 1165 38.54 30.68 -21.21
C GLY A 1165 37.15 30.54 -20.58
N ASP A 1166 36.50 31.65 -20.24
CA ASP A 1166 35.14 31.69 -19.68
C ASP A 1166 34.06 31.24 -20.68
N TYR A 1167 32.90 30.83 -20.16
CA TYR A 1167 31.68 30.68 -20.96
C TYR A 1167 31.10 32.04 -21.33
N THR A 1168 30.88 32.24 -22.64
CA THR A 1168 30.18 33.43 -23.12
C THR A 1168 28.67 33.26 -22.93
N VAL A 1169 27.95 34.37 -22.82
CA VAL A 1169 26.52 34.31 -22.58
C VAL A 1169 25.74 33.76 -23.79
N GLY A 1170 26.22 34.09 -25.01
CA GLY A 1170 25.64 33.57 -26.25
C GLY A 1170 25.74 32.05 -26.35
N GLU A 1171 26.86 31.47 -25.91
CA GLU A 1171 27.04 30.01 -25.83
C GLU A 1171 26.04 29.37 -24.85
N ALA A 1172 25.87 29.95 -23.66
CA ALA A 1172 24.98 29.43 -22.63
C ALA A 1172 23.51 29.42 -23.07
N VAL A 1173 23.03 30.53 -23.65
CA VAL A 1173 21.63 30.62 -24.10
C VAL A 1173 21.35 29.69 -25.27
N GLN A 1174 22.25 29.59 -26.24
CA GLN A 1174 22.08 28.65 -27.35
C GLN A 1174 22.11 27.19 -26.86
N ALA A 1175 22.99 26.87 -25.91
CA ALA A 1175 23.04 25.54 -25.32
C ALA A 1175 21.78 25.19 -24.52
N TYR A 1176 21.24 26.14 -23.76
CA TYR A 1176 19.98 25.98 -23.04
C TYR A 1176 18.79 25.78 -24.00
N LYS A 1177 18.72 26.54 -25.10
CA LYS A 1177 17.68 26.35 -26.13
C LYS A 1177 17.72 24.95 -26.76
N ARG A 1178 18.93 24.45 -27.07
CA ARG A 1178 19.11 23.08 -27.59
C ARG A 1178 18.71 22.03 -26.56
N ALA A 1179 19.06 22.24 -25.29
CA ALA A 1179 18.65 21.35 -24.20
C ALA A 1179 17.12 21.30 -24.07
N CYS A 1180 16.44 22.46 -24.05
CA CYS A 1180 14.98 22.52 -24.05
C CYS A 1180 14.35 21.77 -25.23
N GLN A 1181 14.88 21.94 -26.44
CA GLN A 1181 14.37 21.23 -27.63
C GLN A 1181 14.58 19.72 -27.56
N THR A 1182 15.71 19.27 -27.01
CA THR A 1182 16.05 17.84 -26.88
C THR A 1182 15.15 17.14 -25.84
N HIS A 1183 14.81 17.84 -24.76
CA HIS A 1183 13.99 17.31 -23.66
C HIS A 1183 12.49 17.68 -23.75
N GLY A 1184 12.05 18.33 -24.82
CA GLY A 1184 10.66 18.77 -25.00
C GLY A 1184 10.21 19.89 -24.04
N TRP A 1185 11.14 20.63 -23.44
CA TRP A 1185 10.83 21.73 -22.52
C TRP A 1185 10.50 23.03 -23.24
N GLY A 1186 9.57 23.81 -22.69
CA GLY A 1186 9.25 25.14 -23.19
C GLY A 1186 10.36 26.16 -22.92
N VAL A 1187 10.88 26.80 -23.97
CA VAL A 1187 11.86 27.90 -23.82
C VAL A 1187 11.17 29.16 -23.29
N PRO A 1188 11.64 29.79 -22.21
CA PRO A 1188 11.02 31.01 -21.69
C PRO A 1188 11.06 32.17 -22.69
N ASP A 1189 9.94 32.86 -22.90
CA ASP A 1189 9.80 34.00 -23.84
C ASP A 1189 10.82 35.12 -23.60
N ASN A 1190 11.23 35.30 -22.35
CA ASN A 1190 12.17 36.34 -21.92
C ASN A 1190 13.61 36.04 -22.37
N LEU A 1191 13.96 34.77 -22.61
CA LEU A 1191 15.28 34.36 -23.09
C LEU A 1191 15.52 34.81 -24.55
N ASN A 1192 14.45 35.05 -25.32
CA ASN A 1192 14.50 35.57 -26.70
C ASN A 1192 14.63 37.10 -26.76
N LYS A 1193 14.31 37.80 -25.67
CA LYS A 1193 14.35 39.28 -25.58
C LYS A 1193 15.68 39.83 -25.05
N VAL A 1194 16.61 38.95 -24.70
CA VAL A 1194 17.97 39.34 -24.27
C VAL A 1194 18.73 39.79 -25.52
N SER A 1195 18.85 41.11 -25.72
CA SER A 1195 19.65 41.67 -26.81
C SER A 1195 21.13 41.50 -26.50
N TRP A 1196 21.84 40.78 -27.38
CA TRP A 1196 23.29 40.59 -27.34
C TRP A 1196 23.96 41.72 -28.13
N SER A 1197 24.73 42.58 -27.47
CA SER A 1197 25.68 43.49 -28.12
C SER A 1197 27.05 43.22 -27.55
#